data_AF-A0A7C4TTE3-F1
#
_entry.id   AF-A0A7C4TTE3-F1
#
_cell.length_a   1.000
_cell.length_b   1.000
_cell.length_c   1.000
_cell.angle_alpha   90.00
_cell.angle_beta   90.00
_cell.angle_gamma   90.00
#
_symmetry.space_group_name_H-M   'P 1'
#
loop_
_entity.id
_entity.type
_entity.pdbx_description
1 polymer ?
#
loop_
_entity_poly.entity_id
_entity_poly.type
_entity_poly.pdbx_seq_one_letter_code
_entity_poly.pdbx_strand_id
1 'polypeptide(L)'
;LDEIPNDITKKTPASFEPTIDYVVTKIPRFNFEKFANAEPILGTQMKSVGEAMAIGRTFKESLQKALRSLEIGINGLEDPLKAAKNNKNKEIQLSIYSKDYFEKPNDLDLEMLKKKVSIPSDKRILYIKSAIKAGISSEEISKLSGINLWFIDNIAQIVEMEKKIIEEPLTKENLLAAKKFGFSDAQIASLKGLDEADVRNERVKNSILPVYKTVDTCAAEFESYTPYYYSTYEKEDEVLPSSRQKIMILGGGPNRIGQGIEFDYCCVHASYALSEEGFETIMVNCNPETVSTDYDTSDRLYFEPMTYEDVMNIIEKEKPLGVILQFGGQTPLKLALPLKNSGVKILGTSPDSIDIAEDRKKFDKLLSKLGIPRPKNGSAMTLEEALFIADKIGYPVLVRPSYVLGGRAMQIVYSPEMLKDYMKKNVEVSMEHPVLIDQFLEDAVEIDVDCISDGKEVLIAAIMEHIEEAGIHSGDSACVIPPFSLGDDVIQKIREYTEMLAKKLKVVGLMNLQFAYKNDCIFILEANPRASRTVPFVSKATGIPWAKIAAKIMAGKTIKQLGVAEKIPKHISIKESVFPFIKFKNQDVVLGPEMRSTGEVMGISNDFGQAFAKSQIAAGEKLPTNGTVFISVKNKDKRAIAPIAKNFHLLGFDIVATEGTANALARSGIPVRRVNKVSEGRPNIVDEIKSSKIQYVINTPLGRDAREDDFLIRREALMKNILIVTTISAASALVGAIESLKKKEMTVKSLQEYFSS
;
A
#
# COMPACT_ATOMS: atom_id res chain seq x y z
N LEU A 1 16.64 -36.35 -5.19
CA LEU A 1 15.75 -35.56 -6.10
C LEU A 1 14.82 -36.51 -6.84
N ASP A 2 15.37 -37.61 -7.34
CA ASP A 2 14.73 -38.82 -7.83
C ASP A 2 13.63 -39.40 -6.93
N GLU A 3 13.76 -39.29 -5.60
CA GLU A 3 12.75 -39.75 -4.63
C GLU A 3 11.54 -38.80 -4.46
N ILE A 4 11.62 -37.57 -4.97
CA ILE A 4 10.59 -36.54 -4.78
C ILE A 4 9.77 -36.45 -6.05
N PRO A 5 8.44 -36.60 -6.02
CA PRO A 5 7.60 -36.42 -7.20
C PRO A 5 7.53 -34.94 -7.62
N ASN A 6 7.36 -34.68 -8.92
CA ASN A 6 6.99 -33.38 -9.43
C ASN A 6 5.49 -33.15 -9.19
N ASP A 7 5.16 -32.17 -8.36
CA ASP A 7 3.78 -31.88 -7.95
C ASP A 7 2.86 -31.50 -9.11
N ILE A 8 3.41 -30.93 -10.19
CA ILE A 8 2.65 -30.43 -11.35
C ILE A 8 2.27 -31.56 -12.31
N THR A 9 3.24 -32.39 -12.72
CA THR A 9 2.99 -33.51 -13.66
C THR A 9 2.49 -34.76 -12.95
N LYS A 10 2.83 -34.94 -11.66
CA LYS A 10 2.57 -36.14 -10.83
C LYS A 10 3.10 -37.45 -11.41
N LYS A 11 3.89 -37.39 -12.49
CA LYS A 11 4.40 -38.53 -13.27
C LYS A 11 5.92 -38.54 -13.38
N THR A 12 6.58 -37.41 -13.14
CA THR A 12 8.04 -37.28 -13.21
C THR A 12 8.63 -37.04 -11.81
N PRO A 13 9.91 -37.38 -11.57
CA PRO A 13 10.60 -36.97 -10.35
C PRO A 13 10.97 -35.49 -10.41
N ALA A 14 11.37 -34.91 -9.27
CA ALA A 14 11.92 -33.56 -9.19
C ALA A 14 13.36 -33.46 -9.73
N SER A 15 14.00 -34.58 -10.08
CA SER A 15 15.35 -34.63 -10.69
C SER A 15 15.32 -34.37 -12.20
N PHE A 16 14.89 -33.17 -12.61
CA PHE A 16 14.91 -32.73 -14.00
C PHE A 16 15.14 -31.21 -14.08
N GLU A 17 15.45 -30.72 -15.28
CA GLU A 17 15.51 -29.29 -15.55
C GLU A 17 14.22 -28.86 -16.26
N PRO A 18 13.44 -27.92 -15.69
CA PRO A 18 12.22 -27.46 -16.30
C PRO A 18 12.45 -26.88 -17.70
N THR A 19 11.60 -27.27 -18.64
CA THR A 19 11.53 -26.65 -19.98
C THR A 19 10.22 -25.90 -20.09
N ILE A 20 10.28 -24.64 -20.50
CA ILE A 20 9.11 -23.79 -20.66
C ILE A 20 8.93 -23.42 -22.13
N ASP A 21 7.69 -23.37 -22.59
CA ASP A 21 7.33 -23.00 -23.97
C ASP A 21 6.74 -21.57 -24.04
N TYR A 22 7.04 -20.76 -23.02
CA TYR A 22 6.61 -19.38 -22.87
C TYR A 22 7.74 -18.48 -22.36
N VAL A 23 7.50 -17.18 -22.37
CA VAL A 23 8.40 -16.16 -21.81
C VAL A 23 7.78 -15.56 -20.57
N VAL A 24 8.54 -15.57 -19.47
CA VAL A 24 8.19 -14.89 -18.23
C VAL A 24 8.92 -13.55 -18.16
N THR A 25 8.18 -12.47 -17.92
CA THR A 25 8.75 -11.14 -17.71
C THR A 25 8.40 -10.66 -16.32
N LYS A 26 9.42 -10.27 -15.55
CA LYS A 26 9.29 -9.63 -14.26
C LYS A 26 9.70 -8.17 -14.37
N ILE A 27 8.91 -7.27 -13.79
CA ILE A 27 9.25 -5.85 -13.70
C ILE A 27 9.13 -5.37 -12.24
N PRO A 28 10.18 -4.75 -11.66
CA PRO A 28 10.13 -4.23 -10.30
C PRO A 28 9.17 -3.03 -10.19
N ARG A 29 8.47 -2.96 -9.05
CA ARG A 29 7.61 -1.85 -8.63
C ARG A 29 8.38 -0.93 -7.70
N PHE A 30 8.34 0.39 -7.95
CA PHE A 30 9.04 1.41 -7.15
C PHE A 30 8.07 2.45 -6.61
N ASN A 31 8.33 3.04 -5.43
CA ASN A 31 7.55 4.16 -4.88
C ASN A 31 8.41 5.42 -4.66
N PHE A 32 9.21 5.83 -5.65
CA PHE A 32 10.06 7.03 -5.50
C PHE A 32 9.26 8.30 -5.19
N GLU A 33 8.01 8.37 -5.63
CA GLU A 33 7.10 9.48 -5.34
C GLU A 33 6.83 9.72 -3.85
N LYS A 34 6.99 8.68 -3.00
CA LYS A 34 6.84 8.78 -1.54
C LYS A 34 8.09 9.28 -0.84
N PHE A 35 9.19 9.38 -1.58
CA PHE A 35 10.52 9.77 -1.11
C PHE A 35 11.05 10.91 -1.99
N ALA A 36 10.42 12.08 -1.92
CA ALA A 36 10.67 13.20 -2.85
C ALA A 36 12.14 13.64 -2.96
N ASN A 37 12.95 13.42 -1.92
CA ASN A 37 14.37 13.76 -1.93
C ASN A 37 15.27 12.62 -2.45
N ALA A 38 14.71 11.44 -2.73
CA ALA A 38 15.43 10.31 -3.27
C ALA A 38 15.53 10.41 -4.80
N GLU A 39 16.75 10.32 -5.32
CA GLU A 39 16.94 10.23 -6.76
C GLU A 39 16.46 8.87 -7.30
N PRO A 40 15.65 8.84 -8.38
CA PRO A 40 15.14 7.62 -9.00
C PRO A 40 16.19 6.92 -9.87
N ILE A 41 17.45 6.93 -9.43
CA ILE A 41 18.58 6.26 -10.09
C ILE A 41 18.73 4.86 -9.49
N LEU A 42 18.83 3.86 -10.36
CA LEU A 42 19.00 2.46 -9.98
C LEU A 42 20.49 2.09 -10.00
N GLY A 43 20.88 1.22 -9.06
CA GLY A 43 22.23 0.71 -8.93
C GLY A 43 22.22 -0.66 -8.25
N THR A 44 23.33 -1.04 -7.61
CA THR A 44 23.46 -2.35 -6.95
C THR A 44 22.61 -2.50 -5.69
N GLN A 45 22.26 -1.39 -5.02
CA GLN A 45 21.35 -1.40 -3.87
C GLN A 45 19.89 -1.36 -4.35
N MET A 46 19.11 -2.39 -3.99
CA MET A 46 17.69 -2.46 -4.33
C MET A 46 16.88 -1.33 -3.70
N LYS A 47 16.03 -0.70 -4.53
CA LYS A 47 15.07 0.35 -4.14
C LYS A 47 13.62 0.02 -4.51
N SER A 48 13.37 -1.12 -5.17
CA SER A 48 12.02 -1.60 -5.44
C SER A 48 11.34 -2.04 -4.14
N VAL A 49 10.01 -1.98 -4.16
CA VAL A 49 9.12 -2.31 -3.03
C VAL A 49 8.26 -3.55 -3.29
N GLY A 50 8.36 -4.10 -4.50
CA GLY A 50 7.65 -5.29 -4.97
C GLY A 50 7.92 -5.48 -6.45
N GLU A 51 7.14 -6.34 -7.10
CA GLU A 51 7.32 -6.72 -8.50
C GLU A 51 6.06 -7.31 -9.10
N ALA A 52 5.88 -7.10 -10.40
CA ALA A 52 4.86 -7.76 -11.19
C ALA A 52 5.52 -8.79 -12.10
N MET A 53 4.86 -9.92 -12.29
CA MET A 53 5.26 -10.94 -13.26
C MET A 53 4.15 -11.12 -14.29
N ALA A 54 4.51 -11.51 -15.50
CA ALA A 54 3.56 -11.96 -16.50
C ALA A 54 4.14 -13.05 -17.38
N ILE A 55 3.25 -13.87 -17.93
CA ILE A 55 3.59 -14.96 -18.83
C ILE A 55 2.93 -14.68 -20.20
N GLY A 56 3.69 -14.85 -21.27
CA GLY A 56 3.19 -14.76 -22.64
C GLY A 56 3.98 -15.67 -23.58
N ARG A 57 3.41 -16.04 -24.72
CA ARG A 57 4.05 -16.93 -25.70
C ARG A 57 5.19 -16.25 -26.46
N THR A 58 5.25 -14.93 -26.39
CA THR A 58 6.33 -14.13 -26.94
C THR A 58 6.81 -13.11 -25.90
N PHE A 59 8.06 -12.66 -26.04
CA PHE A 59 8.58 -11.60 -25.18
C PHE A 59 7.75 -10.31 -25.27
N LYS A 60 7.25 -9.94 -26.46
CA LYS A 60 6.42 -8.75 -26.65
C LYS A 60 5.12 -8.84 -25.85
N GLU A 61 4.44 -9.98 -25.93
CA GLU A 61 3.22 -10.25 -25.16
C GLU A 61 3.49 -10.22 -23.65
N SER A 62 4.50 -10.97 -23.21
CA SER A 62 4.91 -11.06 -21.81
C SER A 62 5.29 -9.69 -21.22
N LEU A 63 6.06 -8.88 -21.96
CA LEU A 63 6.48 -7.55 -21.56
C LEU A 63 5.28 -6.60 -21.40
N GLN A 64 4.36 -6.55 -22.36
CA GLN A 64 3.20 -5.66 -22.27
C GLN A 64 2.23 -6.07 -21.16
N LYS A 65 2.06 -7.38 -20.92
CA LYS A 65 1.33 -7.90 -19.76
C LYS A 65 1.97 -7.47 -18.44
N ALA A 66 3.30 -7.62 -18.33
CA ALA A 66 4.03 -7.22 -17.13
C ALA A 66 3.92 -5.71 -16.88
N LEU A 67 4.02 -4.88 -17.92
CA LEU A 67 3.89 -3.43 -17.81
C LEU A 67 2.51 -3.00 -17.31
N ARG A 68 1.42 -3.57 -17.84
CA ARG A 68 0.08 -3.24 -17.36
C ARG A 68 -0.27 -3.84 -16.00
N SER A 69 0.48 -4.86 -15.56
CA SER A 69 0.39 -5.43 -14.22
C SER A 69 1.05 -4.58 -13.13
N LEU A 70 1.81 -3.53 -13.48
CA LEU A 70 2.59 -2.76 -12.50
C LEU A 70 1.75 -1.87 -11.57
N GLU A 71 0.45 -1.71 -11.84
CA GLU A 71 -0.43 -0.84 -11.04
C GLU A 71 0.11 0.60 -10.93
N ILE A 72 0.76 1.06 -12.01
CA ILE A 72 1.21 2.43 -12.22
C ILE A 72 0.40 3.15 -13.29
N GLY A 73 -0.68 2.55 -13.76
CA GLY A 73 -1.57 3.21 -14.71
C GLY A 73 -1.06 3.40 -16.11
N ILE A 74 -0.24 2.46 -16.54
CA ILE A 74 0.02 2.21 -17.95
C ILE A 74 -0.73 0.93 -18.33
N ASN A 75 -1.23 0.88 -19.55
CA ASN A 75 -1.95 -0.27 -20.08
C ASN A 75 -1.06 -1.15 -20.97
N GLY A 76 0.25 -0.91 -20.94
CA GLY A 76 1.32 -1.60 -21.66
C GLY A 76 2.50 -0.66 -21.89
N LEU A 77 3.24 -0.81 -22.98
CA LEU A 77 4.33 0.12 -23.32
C LEU A 77 3.77 1.40 -23.96
N GLU A 78 3.21 2.31 -23.15
CA GLU A 78 2.59 3.56 -23.61
C GLU A 78 3.17 4.83 -22.97
N ASP A 79 2.77 6.00 -23.50
CA ASP A 79 3.08 7.29 -22.89
C ASP A 79 2.06 7.56 -21.76
N PRO A 80 2.50 7.65 -20.49
CA PRO A 80 1.60 7.83 -19.34
C PRO A 80 0.70 9.07 -19.44
N LEU A 81 1.15 10.13 -20.12
CA LEU A 81 0.37 11.36 -20.28
C LEU A 81 -0.72 11.24 -21.35
N LYS A 82 -0.56 10.35 -22.32
CA LYS A 82 -1.63 10.02 -23.29
C LYS A 82 -2.65 9.06 -22.69
N ALA A 83 -2.18 8.07 -21.91
CA ALA A 83 -3.05 7.18 -21.14
C ALA A 83 -4.01 7.97 -20.23
N ALA A 84 -3.50 9.02 -19.60
CA ALA A 84 -4.28 9.91 -18.73
C ALA A 84 -5.37 10.73 -19.45
N LYS A 85 -5.15 11.17 -20.70
CA LYS A 85 -6.07 12.09 -21.41
C LYS A 85 -7.27 11.41 -22.08
N ASN A 86 -7.13 10.13 -22.47
CA ASN A 86 -8.13 9.42 -23.26
C ASN A 86 -9.10 8.57 -22.42
N ASN A 87 -8.86 8.44 -21.11
CA ASN A 87 -9.80 7.83 -20.18
C ASN A 87 -10.98 8.77 -19.88
N LYS A 88 -11.90 8.93 -20.85
CA LYS A 88 -13.13 9.72 -20.70
C LYS A 88 -14.05 9.21 -19.58
N ASN A 89 -13.92 7.94 -19.21
CA ASN A 89 -14.60 7.32 -18.08
C ASN A 89 -13.56 6.66 -17.16
N LYS A 90 -12.91 7.44 -16.28
CA LYS A 90 -12.51 7.08 -14.88
C LYS A 90 -11.31 7.87 -14.36
N GLU A 91 -11.62 8.95 -13.64
CA GLU A 91 -11.27 9.33 -12.26
C GLU A 91 -9.97 8.91 -11.53
N ILE A 92 -9.13 7.95 -11.94
CA ILE A 92 -8.07 7.49 -11.02
C ILE A 92 -6.80 7.07 -11.76
N GLN A 93 -5.98 8.04 -12.18
CA GLN A 93 -4.55 7.79 -12.47
C GLN A 93 -3.69 9.04 -12.60
N LEU A 94 -4.27 10.20 -12.91
CA LEU A 94 -3.56 11.48 -12.87
C LEU A 94 -3.02 11.81 -11.47
N SER A 95 -3.64 11.27 -10.41
CA SER A 95 -3.10 11.41 -9.05
C SER A 95 -1.82 10.62 -8.81
N ILE A 96 -1.53 9.58 -9.62
CA ILE A 96 -0.30 8.77 -9.50
C ILE A 96 0.91 9.47 -10.13
N TYR A 97 0.68 10.42 -11.03
CA TYR A 97 1.73 11.16 -11.70
C TYR A 97 1.28 12.59 -11.93
N SER A 98 1.76 13.48 -11.07
CA SER A 98 1.71 14.89 -11.41
C SER A 98 2.39 15.12 -12.75
N LYS A 99 1.89 16.08 -13.54
CA LYS A 99 2.56 16.55 -14.76
C LYS A 99 4.06 16.82 -14.54
N ASP A 100 4.46 17.18 -13.31
CA ASP A 100 5.84 17.47 -12.91
C ASP A 100 6.75 16.23 -12.80
N TYR A 101 6.19 15.03 -12.69
CA TYR A 101 6.98 13.79 -12.54
C TYR A 101 7.38 13.14 -13.87
N PHE A 102 6.80 13.59 -14.99
CA PHE A 102 7.24 13.20 -16.31
C PHE A 102 7.76 14.44 -17.03
N GLU A 103 9.09 14.58 -17.14
CA GLU A 103 9.63 15.21 -18.33
C GLU A 103 8.99 14.47 -19.50
N LYS A 104 8.13 15.14 -20.27
CA LYS A 104 7.48 14.55 -21.43
C LYS A 104 8.59 13.98 -22.30
N PRO A 105 8.70 12.65 -22.44
CA PRO A 105 9.85 12.07 -23.11
C PRO A 105 9.95 12.54 -24.58
N ASN A 106 8.83 12.96 -25.17
CA ASN A 106 8.76 13.50 -26.53
C ASN A 106 9.08 15.01 -26.62
N ASP A 107 9.18 15.72 -25.49
CA ASP A 107 9.62 17.13 -25.42
C ASP A 107 11.13 17.22 -25.11
N LEU A 108 11.79 16.09 -24.86
CA LEU A 108 13.23 16.00 -24.66
C LEU A 108 13.95 16.00 -26.01
N ASP A 109 15.06 16.74 -26.08
CA ASP A 109 15.97 16.63 -27.22
C ASP A 109 16.68 15.25 -27.24
N LEU A 110 17.32 14.95 -28.38
CA LEU A 110 18.02 13.69 -28.59
C LEU A 110 19.12 13.44 -27.54
N GLU A 111 19.84 14.47 -27.11
CA GLU A 111 20.94 14.32 -26.15
C GLU A 111 20.41 14.03 -24.73
N MET A 112 19.31 14.67 -24.33
CA MET A 112 18.62 14.36 -23.09
C MET A 112 18.06 12.94 -23.09
N LEU A 113 17.46 12.48 -24.20
CA LEU A 113 17.00 11.10 -24.34
C LEU A 113 18.16 10.09 -24.20
N LYS A 114 19.28 10.31 -24.89
CA LYS A 114 20.47 9.46 -24.74
C LYS A 114 20.96 9.40 -23.30
N LYS A 115 20.96 10.53 -22.60
CA LYS A 115 21.34 10.61 -21.17
C LYS A 115 20.37 9.84 -20.27
N LYS A 116 19.05 9.92 -20.50
CA LYS A 116 18.05 9.18 -19.73
C LYS A 116 18.08 7.67 -20.01
N VAL A 117 18.45 7.27 -21.22
CA VAL A 117 18.69 5.86 -21.60
C VAL A 117 19.97 5.32 -20.96
N SER A 118 21.02 6.13 -20.86
CA SER A 118 22.30 5.68 -20.27
C SER A 118 22.28 5.54 -18.75
N ILE A 119 21.41 6.27 -18.06
CA ILE A 119 21.27 6.22 -16.59
C ILE A 119 20.09 5.30 -16.20
N PRO A 120 20.33 4.14 -15.57
CA PRO A 120 19.26 3.28 -15.07
C PRO A 120 18.30 4.02 -14.13
N SER A 121 17.01 3.96 -14.44
CA SER A 121 15.91 4.54 -13.65
C SER A 121 14.67 3.66 -13.72
N ASP A 122 13.72 3.88 -12.81
CA ASP A 122 12.40 3.24 -12.80
C ASP A 122 11.61 3.44 -14.10
N LYS A 123 11.94 4.50 -14.85
CA LYS A 123 11.29 4.89 -16.11
C LYS A 123 12.09 4.59 -17.37
N ARG A 124 13.26 3.95 -17.25
CA ARG A 124 14.19 3.76 -18.39
C ARG A 124 13.52 3.12 -19.61
N ILE A 125 12.62 2.16 -19.40
CA ILE A 125 11.91 1.49 -20.51
C ILE A 125 11.05 2.45 -21.34
N LEU A 126 10.47 3.47 -20.71
CA LEU A 126 9.69 4.51 -21.40
C LEU A 126 10.61 5.44 -22.20
N TYR A 127 11.78 5.77 -21.65
CA TYR A 127 12.79 6.56 -22.38
C TYR A 127 13.36 5.79 -23.59
N ILE A 128 13.53 4.47 -23.48
CA ILE A 128 13.91 3.62 -24.61
C ILE A 128 12.88 3.70 -25.73
N LYS A 129 11.59 3.57 -25.39
CA LYS A 129 10.50 3.75 -26.36
C LYS A 129 10.60 5.11 -27.07
N SER A 130 10.76 6.19 -26.32
CA SER A 130 10.85 7.54 -26.89
C SER A 130 12.10 7.76 -27.73
N ALA A 131 13.24 7.18 -27.33
CA ALA A 131 14.47 7.19 -28.14
C ALA A 131 14.26 6.54 -29.51
N ILE A 132 13.58 5.39 -29.56
CA ILE A 132 13.23 4.70 -30.82
C ILE A 132 12.32 5.59 -31.67
N LYS A 133 11.28 6.20 -31.07
CA LYS A 133 10.37 7.11 -31.79
C LYS A 133 11.07 8.38 -32.30
N ALA A 134 12.13 8.82 -31.63
CA ALA A 134 12.97 9.93 -32.03
C ALA A 134 14.02 9.55 -33.10
N GLY A 135 14.07 8.29 -33.53
CA GLY A 135 14.97 7.82 -34.59
C GLY A 135 16.35 7.36 -34.12
N ILE A 136 16.57 7.16 -32.82
CA ILE A 136 17.81 6.56 -32.30
C ILE A 136 17.79 5.05 -32.61
N SER A 137 18.86 4.56 -33.23
CA SER A 137 18.99 3.14 -33.62
C SER A 137 18.98 2.19 -32.41
N SER A 138 18.49 0.96 -32.63
CA SER A 138 18.51 -0.09 -31.61
C SER A 138 19.93 -0.38 -31.09
N GLU A 139 20.93 -0.34 -31.97
CA GLU A 139 22.35 -0.56 -31.66
C GLU A 139 22.89 0.54 -30.75
N GLU A 140 22.56 1.81 -31.03
CA GLU A 140 22.97 2.92 -30.18
C GLU A 140 22.30 2.85 -28.81
N ILE A 141 21.01 2.53 -28.74
CA ILE A 141 20.29 2.34 -27.47
C ILE A 141 20.87 1.17 -26.67
N SER A 142 21.18 0.05 -27.33
CA SER A 142 21.82 -1.11 -26.70
C SER A 142 23.17 -0.73 -26.10
N LYS A 143 24.01 -0.01 -26.85
CA LYS A 143 25.32 0.48 -26.39
C LYS A 143 25.20 1.45 -25.21
N LEU A 144 24.25 2.40 -25.25
CA LEU A 144 24.05 3.39 -24.19
C LEU A 144 23.52 2.76 -22.90
N SER A 145 22.57 1.84 -23.02
CA SER A 145 21.86 1.27 -21.86
C SER A 145 22.52 0.03 -21.27
N GLY A 146 23.37 -0.66 -22.04
CA GLY A 146 23.89 -1.99 -21.74
C GLY A 146 22.85 -3.12 -21.86
N ILE A 147 21.64 -2.84 -22.33
CA ILE A 147 20.62 -3.87 -22.59
C ILE A 147 20.96 -4.57 -23.91
N ASN A 148 20.86 -5.90 -23.94
CA ASN A 148 21.11 -6.68 -25.15
C ASN A 148 20.20 -6.23 -26.32
N LEU A 149 20.79 -6.13 -27.52
CA LEU A 149 20.14 -5.68 -28.75
C LEU A 149 18.82 -6.42 -29.02
N TRP A 150 18.76 -7.73 -28.74
CA TRP A 150 17.55 -8.53 -28.96
C TRP A 150 16.31 -7.99 -28.23
N PHE A 151 16.47 -7.47 -27.01
CA PHE A 151 15.36 -6.87 -26.27
C PHE A 151 14.97 -5.52 -26.87
N ILE A 152 15.95 -4.72 -27.27
CA ILE A 152 15.72 -3.41 -27.88
C ILE A 152 14.98 -3.56 -29.22
N ASP A 153 15.35 -4.54 -30.05
CA ASP A 153 14.67 -4.82 -31.32
C ASP A 153 13.22 -5.27 -31.12
N ASN A 154 12.95 -6.08 -30.09
CA ASN A 154 11.57 -6.43 -29.75
C ASN A 154 10.75 -5.22 -29.29
N ILE A 155 11.37 -4.30 -28.53
CA ILE A 155 10.73 -3.03 -28.17
C ILE A 155 10.48 -2.17 -29.41
N ALA A 156 11.42 -2.12 -30.35
CA ALA A 156 11.26 -1.41 -31.61
C ALA A 156 10.09 -1.95 -32.44
N GLN A 157 9.91 -3.28 -32.49
CA GLN A 157 8.76 -3.91 -33.13
C GLN A 157 7.42 -3.56 -32.44
N ILE A 158 7.40 -3.38 -31.12
CA ILE A 158 6.20 -2.88 -30.42
C ILE A 158 5.90 -1.44 -30.87
N VAL A 159 6.93 -0.58 -30.99
CA VAL A 159 6.78 0.80 -31.47
C VAL A 159 6.32 0.84 -32.93
N GLU A 160 6.79 -0.07 -33.78
CA GLU A 160 6.33 -0.20 -35.16
C GLU A 160 4.86 -0.66 -35.22
N MET A 161 4.46 -1.63 -34.40
CA MET A 161 3.07 -2.06 -34.29
C MET A 161 2.17 -0.92 -33.79
N GLU A 162 2.63 -0.09 -32.85
CA GLU A 162 1.91 1.12 -32.43
C GLU A 162 1.65 2.04 -33.62
N LYS A 163 2.67 2.30 -34.45
CA LYS A 163 2.53 3.10 -35.67
C LYS A 163 1.52 2.48 -36.64
N LYS A 164 1.59 1.17 -36.84
CA LYS A 164 0.64 0.41 -37.67
C LYS A 164 -0.80 0.54 -37.16
N ILE A 165 -1.02 0.41 -35.84
CA ILE A 165 -2.33 0.60 -35.21
C ILE A 165 -2.84 2.02 -35.46
N ILE A 166 -1.99 3.05 -35.41
CA ILE A 166 -2.41 4.43 -35.67
C ILE A 166 -2.82 4.58 -37.15
N GLU A 167 -1.97 4.15 -38.08
CA GLU A 167 -2.08 4.45 -39.52
C GLU A 167 -3.10 3.57 -40.26
N GLU A 168 -3.26 2.30 -39.86
CA GLU A 168 -4.07 1.32 -40.59
C GLU A 168 -5.44 1.06 -39.93
N PRO A 169 -6.49 0.67 -40.68
CA PRO A 169 -7.77 0.29 -40.08
C PRO A 169 -7.64 -0.92 -39.14
N LEU A 170 -8.49 -0.98 -38.10
CA LEU A 170 -8.60 -2.12 -37.18
C LEU A 170 -9.33 -3.29 -37.83
N THR A 171 -8.76 -3.87 -38.88
CA THR A 171 -9.25 -5.13 -39.45
C THR A 171 -9.06 -6.28 -38.45
N LYS A 172 -9.76 -7.40 -38.68
CA LYS A 172 -9.61 -8.61 -37.87
C LYS A 172 -8.15 -9.06 -37.76
N GLU A 173 -7.42 -9.02 -38.88
CA GLU A 173 -6.02 -9.42 -38.95
C GLU A 173 -5.11 -8.48 -38.14
N ASN A 174 -5.30 -7.17 -38.30
CA ASN A 174 -4.51 -6.15 -37.59
C ASN A 174 -4.80 -6.16 -36.08
N LEU A 175 -6.07 -6.33 -35.70
CA LEU A 175 -6.47 -6.44 -34.30
C LEU A 175 -5.86 -7.69 -33.66
N LEU A 176 -5.97 -8.86 -34.31
CA LEU A 176 -5.35 -10.10 -33.81
C LEU A 176 -3.82 -9.97 -33.71
N ALA A 177 -3.17 -9.36 -34.69
CA ALA A 177 -1.72 -9.13 -34.65
C ALA A 177 -1.31 -8.24 -33.47
N ALA A 178 -2.06 -7.16 -33.20
CA ALA A 178 -1.84 -6.31 -32.03
C ALA A 178 -2.02 -7.09 -30.71
N LYS A 179 -3.08 -7.90 -30.60
CA LYS A 179 -3.30 -8.74 -29.41
C LYS A 179 -2.17 -9.76 -29.18
N LYS A 180 -1.64 -10.38 -30.24
CA LYS A 180 -0.46 -11.27 -30.17
C LYS A 180 0.83 -10.56 -29.73
N PHE A 181 0.91 -9.24 -29.93
CA PHE A 181 2.01 -8.41 -29.42
C PHE A 181 1.76 -7.96 -27.97
N GLY A 182 0.65 -8.36 -27.36
CA GLY A 182 0.26 -8.04 -25.99
C GLY A 182 -0.41 -6.67 -25.81
N PHE A 183 -0.80 -5.98 -26.88
CA PHE A 183 -1.52 -4.71 -26.77
C PHE A 183 -2.86 -4.92 -26.06
N SER A 184 -3.12 -4.14 -25.02
CA SER A 184 -4.43 -4.12 -24.36
C SER A 184 -5.49 -3.41 -25.22
N ASP A 185 -6.75 -3.70 -24.94
CA ASP A 185 -7.90 -3.03 -25.54
C ASP A 185 -7.83 -1.51 -25.25
N ALA A 186 -7.39 -1.14 -24.04
CA ALA A 186 -7.16 0.25 -23.63
C ALA A 186 -6.04 0.95 -24.43
N GLN A 187 -4.91 0.28 -24.70
CA GLN A 187 -3.85 0.86 -25.54
C GLN A 187 -4.35 1.10 -26.96
N ILE A 188 -5.03 0.10 -27.56
CA ILE A 188 -5.54 0.21 -28.93
C ILE A 188 -6.57 1.35 -29.01
N ALA A 189 -7.47 1.44 -28.02
CA ALA A 189 -8.46 2.50 -27.93
C ALA A 189 -7.80 3.88 -27.86
N SER A 190 -6.79 4.04 -27.01
CA SER A 190 -6.02 5.30 -26.88
C SER A 190 -5.30 5.68 -28.18
N LEU A 191 -4.72 4.72 -28.90
CA LEU A 191 -4.03 4.96 -30.16
C LEU A 191 -4.99 5.33 -31.31
N LYS A 192 -6.22 4.84 -31.28
CA LYS A 192 -7.26 5.13 -32.27
C LYS A 192 -8.20 6.29 -31.91
N GLY A 193 -8.17 6.76 -30.66
CA GLY A 193 -9.14 7.73 -30.16
C GLY A 193 -10.55 7.14 -29.99
N LEU A 194 -10.64 5.86 -29.64
CA LEU A 194 -11.87 5.12 -29.36
C LEU A 194 -12.04 4.92 -27.84
N ASP A 195 -13.21 4.43 -27.43
CA ASP A 195 -13.40 3.92 -26.07
C ASP A 195 -12.93 2.46 -25.95
N GLU A 196 -12.40 2.05 -24.79
CA GLU A 196 -11.95 0.68 -24.53
C GLU A 196 -13.03 -0.37 -24.83
N ALA A 197 -14.28 -0.04 -24.49
CA ALA A 197 -15.43 -0.90 -24.72
C ALA A 197 -15.67 -1.17 -26.22
N ASP A 198 -15.42 -0.20 -27.10
CA ASP A 198 -15.60 -0.36 -28.54
C ASP A 198 -14.58 -1.34 -29.12
N VAL A 199 -13.32 -1.24 -28.68
CA VAL A 199 -12.26 -2.18 -29.07
C VAL A 199 -12.58 -3.59 -28.58
N ARG A 200 -13.02 -3.73 -27.32
CA ARG A 200 -13.45 -5.01 -26.77
C ARG A 200 -14.61 -5.60 -27.58
N ASN A 201 -15.62 -4.80 -27.91
CA ASN A 201 -16.80 -5.25 -28.66
C ASN A 201 -16.41 -5.76 -30.05
N GLU A 202 -15.55 -5.01 -30.77
CA GLU A 202 -15.06 -5.45 -32.08
C GLU A 202 -14.20 -6.72 -31.98
N ARG A 203 -13.38 -6.82 -30.93
CA ARG A 203 -12.58 -8.01 -30.64
C ARG A 203 -13.45 -9.25 -30.43
N VAL A 204 -14.47 -9.15 -29.57
CA VAL A 204 -15.41 -10.24 -29.26
C VAL A 204 -16.22 -10.62 -30.50
N LYS A 205 -16.74 -9.64 -31.24
CA LYS A 205 -17.49 -9.84 -32.49
C LYS A 205 -16.69 -10.62 -33.54
N ASN A 206 -15.38 -10.39 -33.61
CA ASN A 206 -14.48 -11.11 -34.53
C ASN A 206 -13.95 -12.44 -33.98
N SER A 207 -14.41 -12.87 -32.80
CA SER A 207 -13.94 -14.07 -32.08
C SER A 207 -12.44 -14.04 -31.78
N ILE A 208 -11.89 -12.85 -31.52
CA ILE A 208 -10.50 -12.67 -31.09
C ILE A 208 -10.47 -12.73 -29.56
N LEU A 209 -10.62 -13.94 -29.03
CA LEU A 209 -10.60 -14.19 -27.58
C LEU A 209 -9.24 -14.75 -27.18
N PRO A 210 -8.73 -14.43 -25.98
CA PRO A 210 -7.57 -15.14 -25.48
C PRO A 210 -7.93 -16.61 -25.26
N VAL A 211 -6.96 -17.48 -25.49
CA VAL A 211 -6.94 -18.84 -24.96
C VAL A 211 -6.06 -18.85 -23.70
N TYR A 212 -6.24 -19.87 -22.88
CA TYR A 212 -5.44 -20.04 -21.67
C TYR A 212 -4.60 -21.30 -21.77
N LYS A 213 -3.32 -21.15 -21.44
CA LYS A 213 -2.29 -22.18 -21.46
C LYS A 213 -1.86 -22.53 -20.04
N THR A 214 -1.44 -23.77 -19.84
CA THR A 214 -1.08 -24.32 -18.52
C THR A 214 0.42 -24.22 -18.30
N VAL A 215 0.82 -23.88 -17.09
CA VAL A 215 2.20 -24.04 -16.64
C VAL A 215 2.41 -25.49 -16.21
N ASP A 216 3.31 -26.20 -16.90
CA ASP A 216 3.50 -27.64 -16.75
C ASP A 216 4.93 -28.09 -16.41
N THR A 217 5.89 -27.16 -16.39
CA THR A 217 7.34 -27.38 -16.20
C THR A 217 8.06 -28.16 -17.30
N CYS A 218 7.36 -28.65 -18.32
CA CYS A 218 7.90 -29.62 -19.29
C CYS A 218 7.52 -29.31 -20.76
N ALA A 219 7.00 -28.12 -21.05
CA ALA A 219 6.69 -27.69 -22.42
C ALA A 219 5.78 -28.69 -23.15
N ALA A 220 4.72 -29.10 -22.47
CA ALA A 220 3.71 -30.07 -22.90
C ALA A 220 4.24 -31.49 -23.21
N GLU A 221 5.46 -31.86 -22.80
CA GLU A 221 5.95 -33.24 -22.90
C GLU A 221 5.09 -34.20 -22.06
N PHE A 222 4.62 -33.74 -20.90
CA PHE A 222 3.74 -34.48 -20.00
C PHE A 222 2.47 -33.67 -19.70
N GLU A 223 1.36 -34.38 -19.52
CA GLU A 223 0.10 -33.79 -19.08
C GLU A 223 0.24 -33.18 -17.68
N SER A 224 -0.12 -31.90 -17.53
CA SER A 224 -0.23 -31.23 -16.24
C SER A 224 -1.64 -31.34 -15.69
N TYR A 225 -1.75 -31.67 -14.40
CA TYR A 225 -3.04 -31.71 -13.69
C TYR A 225 -3.25 -30.48 -12.81
N THR A 226 -2.28 -29.58 -12.76
CA THR A 226 -2.32 -28.38 -11.94
C THR A 226 -2.94 -27.22 -12.74
N PRO A 227 -4.10 -26.68 -12.33
CA PRO A 227 -4.83 -25.63 -13.07
C PRO A 227 -4.18 -24.24 -12.92
N TYR A 228 -2.93 -24.12 -13.36
CA TYR A 228 -2.12 -22.90 -13.32
C TYR A 228 -2.02 -22.28 -14.71
N TYR A 229 -2.80 -21.22 -14.95
CA TYR A 229 -3.06 -20.69 -16.28
C TYR A 229 -2.48 -19.30 -16.53
N TYR A 230 -2.18 -19.03 -17.80
CA TYR A 230 -1.94 -17.68 -18.33
C TYR A 230 -2.63 -17.50 -19.69
N SER A 231 -3.05 -16.28 -20.00
CA SER A 231 -3.70 -15.92 -21.26
C SER A 231 -2.68 -15.70 -22.40
N THR A 232 -3.08 -16.07 -23.61
CA THR A 232 -2.37 -15.75 -24.86
C THR A 232 -3.33 -15.76 -26.06
N TYR A 233 -2.91 -15.21 -27.19
CA TYR A 233 -3.68 -15.18 -28.44
C TYR A 233 -3.23 -16.26 -29.44
N GLU A 234 -3.33 -17.52 -29.02
CA GLU A 234 -3.12 -18.72 -29.85
C GLU A 234 -4.46 -19.40 -30.21
N LYS A 235 -4.45 -20.70 -30.55
CA LYS A 235 -5.62 -21.43 -31.06
C LYS A 235 -6.26 -22.37 -30.04
N GLU A 236 -5.44 -23.07 -29.27
CA GLU A 236 -5.89 -24.12 -28.35
C GLU A 236 -5.97 -23.60 -26.93
N ASP A 237 -7.05 -23.96 -26.25
CA ASP A 237 -7.35 -23.56 -24.87
C ASP A 237 -7.36 -24.79 -23.96
N GLU A 238 -6.66 -24.69 -22.84
CA GLU A 238 -6.37 -25.81 -21.93
C GLU A 238 -7.16 -25.74 -20.62
N VAL A 239 -8.08 -24.77 -20.50
CA VAL A 239 -8.92 -24.62 -19.30
C VAL A 239 -9.92 -25.75 -19.25
N LEU A 240 -9.70 -26.67 -18.31
CA LEU A 240 -10.58 -27.81 -18.12
C LEU A 240 -11.97 -27.37 -17.64
N PRO A 241 -13.07 -27.82 -18.28
CA PRO A 241 -14.42 -27.54 -17.81
C PRO A 241 -14.69 -28.11 -16.41
N SER A 242 -15.49 -27.39 -15.63
CA SER A 242 -15.96 -27.83 -14.32
C SER A 242 -17.40 -27.42 -14.11
N SER A 243 -18.18 -28.29 -13.46
CA SER A 243 -19.58 -28.08 -13.07
C SER A 243 -19.75 -27.59 -11.62
N ARG A 244 -18.66 -27.48 -10.84
CA ARG A 244 -18.70 -26.97 -9.46
C ARG A 244 -19.11 -25.49 -9.45
N GLN A 245 -19.71 -25.06 -8.34
CA GLN A 245 -19.99 -23.64 -8.13
C GLN A 245 -18.69 -22.91 -7.84
N LYS A 246 -18.35 -21.94 -8.69
CA LYS A 246 -17.07 -21.24 -8.63
C LYS A 246 -17.20 -19.88 -7.95
N ILE A 247 -16.25 -19.52 -7.10
CA ILE A 247 -16.08 -18.15 -6.60
C ILE A 247 -14.70 -17.65 -7.00
N MET A 248 -14.68 -16.48 -7.62
CA MET A 248 -13.45 -15.81 -8.03
C MET A 248 -12.99 -14.82 -6.97
N ILE A 249 -11.69 -14.83 -6.68
CA ILE A 249 -11.02 -13.94 -5.72
C ILE A 249 -9.99 -13.13 -6.51
N LEU A 250 -10.12 -11.81 -6.42
CA LEU A 250 -9.21 -10.89 -7.08
C LEU A 250 -8.10 -10.45 -6.12
N GLY A 251 -6.86 -10.74 -6.49
CA GLY A 251 -5.64 -10.34 -5.78
C GLY A 251 -5.33 -8.85 -5.89
N GLY A 252 -4.20 -8.46 -5.30
CA GLY A 252 -3.79 -7.06 -5.26
C GLY A 252 -2.85 -6.60 -6.37
N GLY A 253 -2.28 -7.53 -7.16
CA GLY A 253 -1.14 -7.23 -8.01
C GLY A 253 0.17 -7.01 -7.20
N PRO A 254 1.19 -6.35 -7.78
CA PRO A 254 2.52 -6.22 -7.18
C PRO A 254 2.51 -5.48 -5.85
N ASN A 255 3.26 -5.94 -4.84
CA ASN A 255 3.39 -5.22 -3.56
C ASN A 255 3.90 -3.77 -3.75
N ARG A 256 3.39 -2.85 -2.92
CA ARG A 256 3.79 -1.43 -2.86
C ARG A 256 3.48 -0.85 -1.48
N ILE A 257 4.08 0.28 -1.14
CA ILE A 257 3.82 0.94 0.16
C ILE A 257 2.33 1.27 0.28
N GLY A 258 1.71 0.78 1.35
CA GLY A 258 0.27 0.88 1.63
C GLY A 258 -0.60 -0.24 1.04
N GLN A 259 -0.02 -1.12 0.22
CA GLN A 259 -0.66 -2.30 -0.36
C GLN A 259 0.34 -3.47 -0.41
N GLY A 260 0.50 -4.15 0.72
CA GLY A 260 1.45 -5.23 0.90
C GLY A 260 0.80 -6.61 1.06
N ILE A 261 1.53 -7.48 1.76
CA ILE A 261 1.20 -8.88 1.99
C ILE A 261 -0.07 -9.07 2.84
N GLU A 262 -0.54 -8.03 3.53
CA GLU A 262 -1.72 -8.09 4.38
C GLU A 262 -2.99 -8.41 3.57
N PHE A 263 -3.04 -7.90 2.34
CA PHE A 263 -4.13 -8.16 1.39
C PHE A 263 -4.00 -9.56 0.78
N ASP A 264 -2.78 -10.02 0.52
CA ASP A 264 -2.52 -11.39 0.07
C ASP A 264 -2.99 -12.42 1.11
N TYR A 265 -2.67 -12.20 2.38
CA TYR A 265 -3.15 -13.00 3.51
C TYR A 265 -4.68 -13.13 3.50
N CYS A 266 -5.40 -12.03 3.25
CA CYS A 266 -6.86 -12.04 3.18
C CYS A 266 -7.36 -12.88 2.00
N CYS A 267 -6.77 -12.73 0.82
CA CYS A 267 -7.12 -13.51 -0.37
C CYS A 267 -6.87 -15.02 -0.19
N VAL A 268 -5.72 -15.39 0.38
CA VAL A 268 -5.36 -16.78 0.71
C VAL A 268 -6.38 -17.39 1.67
N HIS A 269 -6.70 -16.67 2.75
CA HIS A 269 -7.70 -17.12 3.72
C HIS A 269 -9.10 -17.23 3.12
N ALA A 270 -9.47 -16.37 2.17
CA ALA A 270 -10.73 -16.53 1.42
C ALA A 270 -10.74 -17.83 0.62
N SER A 271 -9.67 -18.11 -0.11
CA SER A 271 -9.57 -19.34 -0.91
C SER A 271 -9.76 -20.58 -0.04
N TYR A 272 -8.99 -20.69 1.05
CA TYR A 272 -9.13 -21.81 1.98
C TYR A 272 -10.53 -21.92 2.57
N ALA A 273 -11.12 -20.80 3.01
CA ALA A 273 -12.45 -20.81 3.63
C ALA A 273 -13.56 -21.18 2.65
N LEU A 274 -13.46 -20.80 1.39
CA LEU A 274 -14.47 -21.11 0.38
C LEU A 274 -14.33 -22.55 -0.13
N SER A 275 -13.09 -23.05 -0.24
CA SER A 275 -12.83 -24.47 -0.52
C SER A 275 -13.40 -25.37 0.59
N GLU A 276 -13.23 -24.99 1.86
CA GLU A 276 -13.88 -25.66 3.00
C GLU A 276 -15.43 -25.69 2.90
N GLU A 277 -16.04 -24.68 2.27
CA GLU A 277 -17.49 -24.63 2.03
C GLU A 277 -17.91 -25.32 0.72
N GLY A 278 -16.99 -25.99 0.02
CA GLY A 278 -17.24 -26.80 -1.16
C GLY A 278 -17.26 -26.02 -2.48
N PHE A 279 -16.94 -24.72 -2.48
CA PHE A 279 -16.80 -23.96 -3.72
C PHE A 279 -15.52 -24.35 -4.46
N GLU A 280 -15.53 -24.22 -5.78
CA GLU A 280 -14.31 -24.19 -6.57
C GLU A 280 -13.76 -22.75 -6.57
N THR A 281 -12.54 -22.59 -6.12
CA THR A 281 -11.91 -21.29 -5.91
C THR A 281 -11.05 -20.90 -7.10
N ILE A 282 -11.25 -19.68 -7.60
CA ILE A 282 -10.46 -19.12 -8.70
C ILE A 282 -9.66 -17.94 -8.17
N MET A 283 -8.34 -18.04 -8.15
CA MET A 283 -7.47 -16.91 -7.81
C MET A 283 -7.01 -16.21 -9.08
N VAL A 284 -7.10 -14.87 -9.10
CA VAL A 284 -6.53 -14.03 -10.17
C VAL A 284 -5.56 -13.04 -9.53
N ASN A 285 -4.27 -13.18 -9.82
CA ASN A 285 -3.22 -12.29 -9.31
C ASN A 285 -1.95 -12.39 -10.17
N CYS A 286 -1.06 -11.40 -10.09
CA CYS A 286 0.17 -11.33 -10.89
C CYS A 286 1.45 -11.01 -10.07
N ASN A 287 1.37 -11.13 -8.75
CA ASN A 287 2.53 -10.96 -7.88
C ASN A 287 3.26 -12.31 -7.72
N PRO A 288 4.54 -12.45 -8.11
CA PRO A 288 5.25 -13.72 -7.98
C PRO A 288 5.73 -14.03 -6.55
N GLU A 289 5.68 -13.05 -5.63
CA GLU A 289 6.18 -13.20 -4.25
C GLU A 289 5.16 -13.81 -3.29
N THR A 290 3.91 -13.97 -3.73
CA THR A 290 2.76 -14.17 -2.85
C THR A 290 2.29 -15.62 -2.74
N VAL A 291 1.66 -15.95 -1.62
CA VAL A 291 1.07 -17.30 -1.42
C VAL A 291 -0.21 -17.45 -2.25
N SER A 292 -0.93 -16.36 -2.57
CA SER A 292 -2.10 -16.47 -3.45
C SER A 292 -1.76 -16.96 -4.87
N THR A 293 -0.54 -16.73 -5.34
CA THR A 293 -0.06 -17.21 -6.65
C THR A 293 0.68 -18.53 -6.57
N ASP A 294 0.63 -19.20 -5.41
CA ASP A 294 0.91 -20.62 -5.29
C ASP A 294 -0.27 -21.43 -5.85
N TYR A 295 0.01 -22.41 -6.69
CA TYR A 295 -1.02 -23.25 -7.31
C TYR A 295 -1.76 -24.14 -6.29
N ASP A 296 -1.18 -24.39 -5.11
CA ASP A 296 -1.84 -25.15 -4.03
C ASP A 296 -2.89 -24.31 -3.27
N THR A 297 -2.89 -22.99 -3.44
CA THR A 297 -3.77 -22.09 -2.68
C THR A 297 -5.22 -22.11 -3.16
N SER A 298 -5.44 -22.36 -4.45
CA SER A 298 -6.78 -22.32 -5.08
C SER A 298 -6.96 -23.47 -6.05
N ASP A 299 -8.22 -23.86 -6.31
CA ASP A 299 -8.50 -24.89 -7.30
C ASP A 299 -8.04 -24.48 -8.71
N ARG A 300 -8.06 -23.18 -9.01
CA ARG A 300 -7.66 -22.62 -10.31
C ARG A 300 -6.94 -21.28 -10.14
N LEU A 301 -5.71 -21.21 -10.63
CA LEU A 301 -4.89 -20.01 -10.59
C LEU A 301 -4.75 -19.40 -11.98
N TYR A 302 -5.08 -18.11 -12.11
CA TYR A 302 -4.80 -17.31 -13.29
C TYR A 302 -3.72 -16.28 -12.98
N PHE A 303 -2.54 -16.44 -13.57
CA PHE A 303 -1.42 -15.48 -13.44
C PHE A 303 -1.59 -14.31 -14.40
N GLU A 304 -2.60 -13.48 -14.14
CA GLU A 304 -3.06 -12.46 -15.07
C GLU A 304 -3.01 -11.05 -14.48
N PRO A 305 -2.83 -10.01 -15.33
CA PRO A 305 -2.91 -8.64 -14.89
C PRO A 305 -4.27 -8.31 -14.26
N MET A 306 -4.27 -7.42 -13.26
CA MET A 306 -5.48 -7.00 -12.56
C MET A 306 -6.22 -5.87 -13.29
N THR A 307 -6.48 -6.05 -14.59
CA THR A 307 -7.20 -5.09 -15.42
C THR A 307 -8.64 -5.52 -15.67
N TYR A 308 -9.49 -4.59 -16.10
CA TYR A 308 -10.86 -4.93 -16.49
C TYR A 308 -10.89 -5.93 -17.65
N GLU A 309 -10.06 -5.71 -18.68
CA GLU A 309 -9.98 -6.59 -19.84
C GLU A 309 -9.65 -8.04 -19.44
N ASP A 310 -8.54 -8.21 -18.72
CA ASP A 310 -7.99 -9.53 -18.38
C ASP A 310 -8.95 -10.28 -17.42
N VAL A 311 -9.47 -9.59 -16.38
CA VAL A 311 -10.43 -10.18 -15.44
C VAL A 311 -11.75 -10.55 -16.12
N MET A 312 -12.29 -9.70 -17.01
CA MET A 312 -13.54 -9.98 -17.71
C MET A 312 -13.39 -11.18 -18.67
N ASN A 313 -12.22 -11.33 -19.32
CA ASN A 313 -11.95 -12.50 -20.16
C ASN A 313 -11.99 -13.81 -19.34
N ILE A 314 -11.54 -13.80 -18.08
CA ILE A 314 -11.61 -14.97 -17.19
C ILE A 314 -13.06 -15.20 -16.74
N ILE A 315 -13.79 -14.14 -16.37
CA ILE A 315 -15.20 -14.25 -15.95
C ILE A 315 -16.07 -14.85 -17.05
N GLU A 316 -15.91 -14.43 -18.30
CA GLU A 316 -16.67 -14.97 -19.43
C GLU A 316 -16.36 -16.45 -19.69
N LYS A 317 -15.10 -16.84 -19.46
CA LYS A 317 -14.63 -18.22 -19.61
C LYS A 317 -15.15 -19.12 -18.49
N GLU A 318 -14.99 -18.69 -17.24
CA GLU A 318 -15.23 -19.50 -16.04
C GLU A 318 -16.67 -19.44 -15.52
N LYS A 319 -17.37 -18.34 -15.81
CA LYS A 319 -18.75 -18.04 -15.37
C LYS A 319 -18.94 -18.25 -13.86
N PRO A 320 -18.16 -17.57 -12.99
CA PRO A 320 -18.25 -17.75 -11.55
C PRO A 320 -19.62 -17.32 -11.00
N LEU A 321 -20.05 -17.97 -9.90
CA LEU A 321 -21.24 -17.58 -9.15
C LEU A 321 -21.15 -16.14 -8.65
N GLY A 322 -19.94 -15.69 -8.31
CA GLY A 322 -19.65 -14.30 -8.00
C GLY A 322 -18.17 -14.05 -7.74
N VAL A 323 -17.85 -12.78 -7.54
CA VAL A 323 -16.48 -12.28 -7.42
C VAL A 323 -16.29 -11.56 -6.08
N ILE A 324 -15.21 -11.87 -5.37
CA ILE A 324 -14.74 -11.16 -4.17
C ILE A 324 -13.59 -10.24 -4.59
N LEU A 325 -13.74 -8.95 -4.29
CA LEU A 325 -12.78 -7.90 -4.66
C LEU A 325 -12.36 -7.03 -3.47
N GLN A 326 -12.96 -7.24 -2.29
CA GLN A 326 -12.75 -6.45 -1.08
C GLN A 326 -11.47 -6.84 -0.33
N PHE A 327 -10.77 -7.89 -0.75
CA PHE A 327 -9.62 -8.46 -0.04
C PHE A 327 -8.27 -8.08 -0.65
N GLY A 328 -8.20 -7.84 -1.97
CA GLY A 328 -6.95 -7.48 -2.66
C GLY A 328 -6.57 -5.99 -2.58
N GLY A 329 -7.17 -5.22 -1.66
CA GLY A 329 -6.94 -3.77 -1.54
C GLY A 329 -7.54 -2.97 -2.70
N GLN A 330 -6.93 -1.83 -3.07
CA GLN A 330 -7.51 -0.90 -4.04
C GLN A 330 -7.59 -1.43 -5.47
N THR A 331 -6.60 -2.17 -5.94
CA THR A 331 -6.53 -2.59 -7.35
C THR A 331 -7.83 -3.27 -7.80
N PRO A 332 -8.33 -4.31 -7.11
CA PRO A 332 -9.61 -4.91 -7.48
C PRO A 332 -10.83 -4.05 -7.14
N LEU A 333 -10.78 -3.16 -6.13
CA LEU A 333 -11.87 -2.22 -5.86
C LEU A 333 -12.14 -1.27 -7.03
N LYS A 334 -11.11 -0.86 -7.79
CA LYS A 334 -11.29 -0.02 -9.00
C LYS A 334 -12.09 -0.72 -10.10
N LEU A 335 -12.10 -2.05 -10.09
CA LEU A 335 -12.83 -2.88 -11.04
C LEU A 335 -14.29 -3.10 -10.61
N ALA A 336 -14.66 -2.79 -9.36
CA ALA A 336 -15.97 -3.09 -8.80
C ALA A 336 -17.14 -2.53 -9.63
N LEU A 337 -17.09 -1.25 -10.00
CA LEU A 337 -18.16 -0.61 -10.76
C LEU A 337 -18.24 -1.10 -12.23
N PRO A 338 -17.13 -1.18 -13.01
CA PRO A 338 -17.17 -1.79 -14.34
C PRO A 338 -17.71 -3.21 -14.35
N LEU A 339 -17.23 -4.06 -13.45
CA LEU A 339 -17.66 -5.45 -13.39
C LEU A 339 -19.15 -5.54 -13.08
N LYS A 340 -19.64 -4.76 -12.09
CA LYS A 340 -21.07 -4.67 -11.79
C LYS A 340 -21.88 -4.21 -13.00
N ASN A 341 -21.44 -3.17 -13.70
CA ASN A 341 -22.14 -2.64 -14.88
C ASN A 341 -22.17 -3.64 -16.04
N SER A 342 -21.21 -4.56 -16.10
CA SER A 342 -21.18 -5.68 -17.05
C SER A 342 -21.97 -6.91 -16.58
N GLY A 343 -22.74 -6.79 -15.50
CA GLY A 343 -23.62 -7.85 -15.00
C GLY A 343 -22.93 -8.87 -14.08
N VAL A 344 -21.67 -8.62 -13.69
CA VAL A 344 -20.93 -9.50 -12.78
C VAL A 344 -21.48 -9.37 -11.36
N LYS A 345 -21.79 -10.51 -10.74
CA LYS A 345 -22.24 -10.56 -9.34
C LYS A 345 -21.05 -10.38 -8.40
N ILE A 346 -20.95 -9.21 -7.79
CA ILE A 346 -19.99 -8.95 -6.70
C ILE A 346 -20.56 -9.52 -5.40
N LEU A 347 -19.81 -10.40 -4.74
CA LEU A 347 -20.15 -10.96 -3.43
C LEU A 347 -19.71 -10.02 -2.31
N GLY A 348 -20.35 -10.10 -1.14
CA GLY A 348 -20.04 -9.22 -0.01
C GLY A 348 -20.60 -7.80 -0.14
N THR A 349 -19.92 -6.83 0.48
CA THR A 349 -20.36 -5.43 0.48
C THR A 349 -20.45 -4.89 -0.94
N SER A 350 -21.60 -4.29 -1.27
CA SER A 350 -21.90 -3.87 -2.64
C SER A 350 -20.99 -2.73 -3.14
N PRO A 351 -20.72 -2.64 -4.46
CA PRO A 351 -19.96 -1.51 -5.02
C PRO A 351 -20.56 -0.14 -4.68
N ASP A 352 -21.89 -0.02 -4.56
CA ASP A 352 -22.53 1.25 -4.19
C ASP A 352 -22.27 1.60 -2.72
N SER A 353 -22.26 0.60 -1.83
CA SER A 353 -21.91 0.78 -0.42
C SER A 353 -20.46 1.21 -0.24
N ILE A 354 -19.57 0.63 -1.04
CA ILE A 354 -18.15 1.01 -1.10
C ILE A 354 -18.01 2.46 -1.56
N ASP A 355 -18.67 2.82 -2.66
CA ASP A 355 -18.68 4.18 -3.21
C ASP A 355 -19.27 5.21 -2.24
N ILE A 356 -20.31 4.88 -1.47
CA ILE A 356 -20.84 5.78 -0.43
C ILE A 356 -19.79 6.10 0.66
N ALA A 357 -18.91 5.15 0.98
CA ALA A 357 -17.87 5.33 2.00
C ALA A 357 -16.62 6.02 1.43
N GLU A 358 -16.22 5.71 0.19
CA GLU A 358 -15.06 6.32 -0.47
C GLU A 358 -15.34 7.75 -0.98
N ASP A 359 -16.56 8.04 -1.42
CA ASP A 359 -16.96 9.39 -1.85
C ASP A 359 -17.22 10.29 -0.63
N ARG A 360 -16.38 11.30 -0.47
CA ARG A 360 -16.44 12.23 0.68
C ARG A 360 -17.78 12.94 0.81
N LYS A 361 -18.43 13.32 -0.30
CA LYS A 361 -19.73 14.03 -0.25
C LYS A 361 -20.85 13.08 0.15
N LYS A 362 -20.83 11.83 -0.33
CA LYS A 362 -21.81 10.80 0.06
C LYS A 362 -21.62 10.41 1.52
N PHE A 363 -20.37 10.24 1.95
CA PHE A 363 -20.03 9.91 3.33
C PHE A 363 -20.37 11.05 4.30
N ASP A 364 -20.08 12.31 3.96
CA ASP A 364 -20.43 13.48 4.76
C ASP A 364 -21.94 13.58 5.02
N LYS A 365 -22.76 13.37 3.98
CA LYS A 365 -24.22 13.29 4.08
C LYS A 365 -24.68 12.15 4.98
N LEU A 366 -24.02 11.00 4.90
CA LEU A 366 -24.29 9.84 5.74
C LEU A 366 -24.04 10.16 7.22
N LEU A 367 -22.87 10.72 7.52
CA LEU A 367 -22.46 11.08 8.88
C LEU A 367 -23.38 12.14 9.50
N SER A 368 -23.76 13.16 8.73
CA SER A 368 -24.76 14.16 9.15
C SER A 368 -26.08 13.52 9.54
N LYS A 369 -26.56 12.55 8.73
CA LYS A 369 -27.82 11.84 9.01
C LYS A 369 -27.74 10.95 10.25
N LEU A 370 -26.57 10.40 10.55
CA LEU A 370 -26.32 9.54 11.70
C LEU A 370 -25.96 10.32 12.97
N GLY A 371 -25.71 11.63 12.87
CA GLY A 371 -25.25 12.43 14.01
C GLY A 371 -23.86 12.04 14.50
N ILE A 372 -23.01 11.48 13.63
CA ILE A 372 -21.65 11.08 13.99
C ILE A 372 -20.71 12.28 13.76
N PRO A 373 -19.96 12.74 14.79
CA PRO A 373 -19.03 13.85 14.66
C PRO A 373 -17.90 13.53 13.68
N ARG A 374 -17.46 14.55 12.94
CA ARG A 374 -16.35 14.48 11.99
C ARG A 374 -15.60 15.82 11.95
N PRO A 375 -14.34 15.85 11.52
CA PRO A 375 -13.60 17.09 11.38
C PRO A 375 -14.31 18.05 10.41
N LYS A 376 -14.27 19.35 10.71
CA LYS A 376 -14.76 20.38 9.77
C LYS A 376 -13.99 20.23 8.47
N ASN A 377 -14.67 20.30 7.32
CA ASN A 377 -14.04 20.06 6.03
C ASN A 377 -14.61 20.95 4.92
N GLY A 378 -13.91 20.99 3.79
CA GLY A 378 -14.37 21.61 2.55
C GLY A 378 -13.57 21.11 1.34
N SER A 379 -14.04 21.45 0.15
CA SER A 379 -13.39 21.11 -1.12
C SER A 379 -13.15 22.37 -1.94
N ALA A 380 -11.94 22.56 -2.45
CA ALA A 380 -11.53 23.71 -3.26
C ALA A 380 -11.00 23.26 -4.63
N MET A 381 -11.37 24.00 -5.67
CA MET A 381 -10.79 23.87 -7.02
C MET A 381 -9.72 24.95 -7.28
N THR A 382 -9.82 26.08 -6.60
CA THR A 382 -8.90 27.22 -6.77
C THR A 382 -8.14 27.52 -5.47
N LEU A 383 -7.04 28.26 -5.58
CA LEU A 383 -6.27 28.71 -4.43
C LEU A 383 -7.11 29.63 -3.53
N GLU A 384 -7.92 30.51 -4.11
CA GLU A 384 -8.78 31.43 -3.39
C GLU A 384 -9.84 30.69 -2.57
N GLU A 385 -10.49 29.68 -3.17
CA GLU A 385 -11.42 28.81 -2.46
C GLU A 385 -10.74 28.06 -1.30
N ALA A 386 -9.53 27.55 -1.53
CA ALA A 386 -8.78 26.83 -0.52
C ALA A 386 -8.42 27.69 0.69
N LEU A 387 -7.95 28.93 0.45
CA LEU A 387 -7.65 29.89 1.51
C LEU A 387 -8.90 30.24 2.31
N PHE A 388 -10.02 30.52 1.63
CA PHE A 388 -11.28 30.82 2.29
C PHE A 388 -11.78 29.68 3.18
N ILE A 389 -11.70 28.43 2.68
CA ILE A 389 -12.11 27.25 3.43
C ILE A 389 -11.18 27.03 4.63
N ALA A 390 -9.86 27.15 4.45
CA ALA A 390 -8.89 26.99 5.53
C ALA A 390 -9.07 28.04 6.63
N ASP A 391 -9.33 29.30 6.28
CA ASP A 391 -9.60 30.37 7.26
C ASP A 391 -10.90 30.12 8.04
N LYS A 392 -11.94 29.59 7.37
CA LYS A 392 -13.21 29.21 8.02
C LYS A 392 -13.04 28.03 8.98
N ILE A 393 -12.20 27.06 8.63
CA ILE A 393 -11.93 25.88 9.47
C ILE A 393 -11.02 26.25 10.66
N GLY A 394 -9.97 27.04 10.38
CA GLY A 394 -8.88 27.36 11.30
C GLY A 394 -7.66 26.45 11.09
N TYR A 395 -6.46 27.03 11.05
CA TYR A 395 -5.20 26.28 10.97
C TYR A 395 -4.85 25.62 12.32
N PRO A 396 -4.13 24.48 12.30
CA PRO A 396 -3.69 23.75 11.11
C PRO A 396 -4.80 22.98 10.39
N VAL A 397 -4.63 22.81 9.07
CA VAL A 397 -5.52 22.01 8.22
C VAL A 397 -4.74 20.90 7.53
N LEU A 398 -5.37 19.75 7.34
CA LEU A 398 -4.87 18.66 6.51
C LEU A 398 -5.38 18.88 5.09
N VAL A 399 -4.47 19.05 4.14
CA VAL A 399 -4.80 19.15 2.72
C VAL A 399 -4.47 17.86 2.00
N ARG A 400 -5.34 17.43 1.10
CA ARG A 400 -5.15 16.21 0.32
C ARG A 400 -5.81 16.30 -1.05
N PRO A 401 -5.26 15.63 -2.07
CA PRO A 401 -5.99 15.40 -3.31
C PRO A 401 -7.18 14.46 -3.07
N SER A 402 -8.22 14.55 -3.90
CA SER A 402 -9.31 13.55 -3.90
C SER A 402 -8.84 12.21 -4.49
N TYR A 403 -9.44 11.09 -4.07
CA TYR A 403 -9.20 9.72 -4.59
C TYR A 403 -7.75 9.22 -4.52
N VAL A 404 -7.10 9.38 -3.36
CA VAL A 404 -5.73 8.89 -3.10
C VAL A 404 -5.67 7.90 -1.93
N LEU A 405 -4.69 7.01 -1.95
CA LEU A 405 -4.43 6.02 -0.89
C LEU A 405 -3.10 6.23 -0.20
N GLY A 406 -2.99 5.71 1.02
CA GLY A 406 -1.75 5.74 1.79
C GLY A 406 -1.30 7.16 2.09
N GLY A 407 -2.24 8.11 2.20
CA GLY A 407 -1.92 9.50 2.50
C GLY A 407 -1.18 10.25 1.40
N ARG A 408 -1.27 9.81 0.14
CA ARG A 408 -0.45 10.36 -0.93
C ARG A 408 -0.65 11.86 -1.12
N ALA A 409 0.47 12.59 -1.17
CA ALA A 409 0.51 14.06 -1.27
C ALA A 409 -0.33 14.76 -0.19
N MET A 410 -0.67 14.08 0.92
CA MET A 410 -1.29 14.72 2.05
C MET A 410 -0.26 15.58 2.77
N GLN A 411 -0.67 16.77 3.20
CA GLN A 411 0.21 17.66 3.94
C GLN A 411 -0.56 18.35 5.06
N ILE A 412 0.07 18.45 6.23
CA ILE A 412 -0.42 19.33 7.30
C ILE A 412 0.09 20.73 7.01
N VAL A 413 -0.84 21.68 6.93
CA VAL A 413 -0.59 23.07 6.58
C VAL A 413 -0.88 23.91 7.81
N TYR A 414 0.11 24.69 8.25
CA TYR A 414 0.05 25.51 9.46
C TYR A 414 -0.16 27.00 9.18
N SER A 415 -0.01 27.44 7.92
CA SER A 415 -0.18 28.84 7.54
C SER A 415 -0.71 29.01 6.11
N PRO A 416 -1.27 30.19 5.78
CA PRO A 416 -1.68 30.54 4.42
C PRO A 416 -0.56 30.42 3.38
N GLU A 417 0.68 30.75 3.74
CA GLU A 417 1.85 30.66 2.85
C GLU A 417 2.14 29.20 2.49
N MET A 418 2.09 28.31 3.48
CA MET A 418 2.23 26.87 3.23
C MET A 418 1.11 26.34 2.33
N LEU A 419 -0.12 26.87 2.47
CA LEU A 419 -1.23 26.48 1.60
C LEU A 419 -0.99 26.91 0.15
N LYS A 420 -0.50 28.14 -0.05
CA LYS A 420 -0.15 28.66 -1.38
C LYS A 420 0.90 27.79 -2.06
N ASP A 421 1.95 27.42 -1.33
CA ASP A 421 3.01 26.55 -1.84
C ASP A 421 2.49 25.15 -2.18
N TYR A 422 1.63 24.59 -1.34
CA TYR A 422 0.99 23.31 -1.60
C TYR A 422 0.13 23.36 -2.87
N MET A 423 -0.75 24.38 -2.97
CA MET A 423 -1.66 24.54 -4.11
C MET A 423 -0.86 24.78 -5.40
N LYS A 424 0.19 25.61 -5.38
CA LYS A 424 1.04 25.83 -6.57
C LYS A 424 1.67 24.53 -7.08
N LYS A 425 2.12 23.66 -6.16
CA LYS A 425 2.74 22.36 -6.50
C LYS A 425 1.71 21.30 -6.93
N ASN A 426 0.47 21.36 -6.46
CA ASN A 426 -0.49 20.25 -6.59
C ASN A 426 -1.77 20.59 -7.39
N VAL A 427 -2.06 21.85 -7.69
CA VAL A 427 -3.30 22.29 -8.38
C VAL A 427 -3.08 22.49 -9.87
N GLU A 428 -1.91 22.94 -10.31
CA GLU A 428 -1.54 22.88 -11.75
C GLU A 428 -1.60 21.44 -12.31
N VAL A 429 -1.54 20.48 -11.39
CA VAL A 429 -1.59 19.03 -11.60
C VAL A 429 -3.03 18.47 -11.63
N SER A 430 -3.97 19.11 -10.93
CA SER A 430 -5.31 18.57 -10.63
C SER A 430 -6.43 19.43 -11.25
N MET A 431 -6.31 19.76 -12.55
CA MET A 431 -7.31 20.62 -13.23
C MET A 431 -8.74 20.03 -13.26
N GLU A 432 -8.91 18.74 -12.96
CA GLU A 432 -10.21 18.04 -12.99
C GLU A 432 -10.74 17.63 -11.60
N HIS A 433 -9.97 17.79 -10.52
CA HIS A 433 -10.36 17.30 -9.19
C HIS A 433 -10.10 18.30 -8.07
N PRO A 434 -11.01 18.37 -7.07
CA PRO A 434 -10.87 19.29 -5.96
C PRO A 434 -9.81 18.79 -4.95
N VAL A 435 -9.13 19.75 -4.33
CA VAL A 435 -8.33 19.56 -3.12
C VAL A 435 -9.28 19.56 -1.92
N LEU A 436 -9.17 18.53 -1.08
CA LEU A 436 -9.92 18.45 0.17
C LEU A 436 -9.10 19.09 1.28
N ILE A 437 -9.79 19.86 2.12
CA ILE A 437 -9.23 20.58 3.27
C ILE A 437 -10.01 20.15 4.49
N ASP A 438 -9.36 19.42 5.39
CA ASP A 438 -9.92 18.88 6.61
C ASP A 438 -9.28 19.57 7.82
N GLN A 439 -10.04 19.79 8.89
CA GLN A 439 -9.51 20.27 10.17
C GLN A 439 -8.48 19.27 10.71
N PHE A 440 -7.27 19.73 11.00
CA PHE A 440 -6.27 18.86 11.60
C PHE A 440 -6.47 18.77 13.11
N LEU A 441 -6.71 17.56 13.61
CA LEU A 441 -6.92 17.28 15.04
C LEU A 441 -5.57 17.04 15.72
N GLU A 442 -4.81 18.10 15.99
CA GLU A 442 -3.52 17.99 16.69
C GLU A 442 -3.65 17.28 18.04
N ASP A 443 -2.63 16.51 18.43
CA ASP A 443 -2.55 15.84 19.74
C ASP A 443 -3.77 14.91 20.03
N ALA A 444 -4.48 14.44 19.00
CA ALA A 444 -5.58 13.49 19.13
C ALA A 444 -5.07 12.05 19.11
N VAL A 445 -5.72 11.15 19.85
CA VAL A 445 -5.44 9.71 19.79
C VAL A 445 -6.12 9.13 18.57
N GLU A 446 -5.36 8.49 17.67
CA GLU A 446 -5.92 7.80 16.51
C GLU A 446 -6.28 6.35 16.86
N ILE A 447 -7.41 5.88 16.32
CA ILE A 447 -8.02 4.61 16.69
C ILE A 447 -8.49 3.91 15.42
N ASP A 448 -8.00 2.70 15.19
CA ASP A 448 -8.51 1.81 14.15
C ASP A 448 -9.51 0.81 14.75
N VAL A 449 -10.57 0.51 14.02
CA VAL A 449 -11.55 -0.53 14.38
C VAL A 449 -11.78 -1.43 13.19
N ASP A 450 -11.43 -2.70 13.34
CA ASP A 450 -11.84 -3.73 12.39
C ASP A 450 -13.12 -4.39 12.90
N CYS A 451 -14.08 -4.57 12.01
CA CYS A 451 -15.35 -5.23 12.30
C CYS A 451 -15.80 -6.10 11.13
N ILE A 452 -16.76 -6.97 11.41
CA ILE A 452 -17.37 -7.88 10.44
C ILE A 452 -18.89 -7.79 10.56
N SER A 453 -19.60 -7.88 9.43
CA SER A 453 -21.06 -7.90 9.40
C SER A 453 -21.59 -8.87 8.36
N ASP A 454 -22.74 -9.48 8.63
CA ASP A 454 -23.52 -10.27 7.66
C ASP A 454 -24.73 -9.49 7.10
N GLY A 455 -24.74 -8.17 7.28
CA GLY A 455 -25.83 -7.27 6.92
C GLY A 455 -26.94 -7.16 7.97
N LYS A 456 -26.93 -8.00 9.02
CA LYS A 456 -27.87 -7.93 10.15
C LYS A 456 -27.13 -7.71 11.47
N GLU A 457 -26.20 -8.60 11.77
CA GLU A 457 -25.36 -8.58 12.95
C GLU A 457 -24.01 -7.94 12.61
N VAL A 458 -23.40 -7.32 13.61
CA VAL A 458 -22.07 -6.69 13.51
C VAL A 458 -21.28 -7.16 14.71
N LEU A 459 -20.06 -7.62 14.47
CA LEU A 459 -19.10 -7.94 15.53
C LEU A 459 -17.86 -7.07 15.37
N ILE A 460 -17.38 -6.55 16.49
CA ILE A 460 -16.11 -5.84 16.57
C ILE A 460 -14.99 -6.87 16.65
N ALA A 461 -14.13 -6.89 15.64
CA ALA A 461 -13.00 -7.81 15.58
C ALA A 461 -11.89 -7.36 16.54
N ALA A 462 -11.55 -6.07 16.52
CA ALA A 462 -10.70 -5.42 17.52
C ALA A 462 -10.83 -3.89 17.42
N ILE A 463 -10.53 -3.23 18.53
CA ILE A 463 -10.27 -1.79 18.60
C ILE A 463 -8.78 -1.64 18.88
N MET A 464 -8.10 -0.84 18.08
CA MET A 464 -6.66 -0.62 18.11
C MET A 464 -6.39 0.84 18.43
N GLU A 465 -5.65 1.09 19.51
CA GLU A 465 -5.19 2.43 19.87
C GLU A 465 -3.80 2.66 19.29
N HIS A 466 -3.60 3.76 18.56
CA HIS A 466 -2.28 4.11 18.06
C HIS A 466 -1.40 4.70 19.16
N ILE A 467 -0.10 4.43 19.10
CA ILE A 467 0.87 5.07 19.98
C ILE A 467 1.13 6.49 19.47
N GLU A 468 1.36 6.67 18.18
CA GLU A 468 1.47 7.97 17.54
C GLU A 468 0.14 8.75 17.56
N GLU A 469 0.25 10.08 17.57
CA GLU A 469 -0.90 10.98 17.48
C GLU A 469 -1.46 11.05 16.04
N ALA A 470 -2.75 11.40 15.93
CA ALA A 470 -3.40 11.61 14.65
C ALA A 470 -2.63 12.63 13.80
N GLY A 471 -2.38 12.25 12.55
CA GLY A 471 -1.52 12.99 11.63
C GLY A 471 -0.22 12.28 11.25
N ILE A 472 0.11 11.21 11.98
CA ILE A 472 0.96 10.15 11.46
C ILE A 472 0.03 9.08 10.89
N HIS A 473 0.27 8.68 9.65
CA HIS A 473 -0.61 7.75 8.95
C HIS A 473 -0.69 6.40 9.68
N SER A 474 -1.89 5.83 9.82
CA SER A 474 -2.15 4.53 10.50
C SER A 474 -1.20 3.39 10.13
N GLY A 475 -0.81 3.31 8.86
CA GLY A 475 0.17 2.33 8.36
C GLY A 475 1.61 2.52 8.85
N ASP A 476 2.00 3.73 9.26
CA ASP A 476 3.31 4.03 9.84
C ASP A 476 3.27 4.03 11.38
N SER A 477 2.11 4.24 11.99
CA SER A 477 1.93 4.18 13.44
C SER A 477 2.11 2.77 14.00
N ALA A 478 2.65 2.70 15.21
CA ALA A 478 2.49 1.56 16.09
C ALA A 478 1.07 1.56 16.67
N CYS A 479 0.50 0.38 16.88
CA CYS A 479 -0.84 0.28 17.48
C CYS A 479 -0.97 -0.92 18.42
N VAL A 480 -1.93 -0.81 19.35
CA VAL A 480 -2.04 -1.66 20.54
C VAL A 480 -3.42 -2.30 20.60
N ILE A 481 -3.47 -3.61 20.85
CA ILE A 481 -4.67 -4.37 21.18
C ILE A 481 -4.46 -5.04 22.55
N PRO A 482 -5.38 -4.89 23.52
CA PRO A 482 -6.50 -3.93 23.53
C PRO A 482 -6.00 -2.47 23.71
N PRO A 483 -6.86 -1.45 23.54
CA PRO A 483 -6.54 -0.06 23.88
C PRO A 483 -6.02 0.06 25.32
N PHE A 484 -5.05 0.95 25.55
CA PHE A 484 -4.34 1.04 26.81
C PHE A 484 -4.62 2.33 27.59
N SER A 485 -5.12 3.39 26.92
CA SER A 485 -5.41 4.68 27.56
C SER A 485 -6.87 5.15 27.44
N LEU A 486 -7.66 4.51 26.57
CA LEU A 486 -9.07 4.87 26.37
C LEU A 486 -9.97 4.40 27.52
N GLY A 487 -10.92 5.24 27.94
CA GLY A 487 -11.96 4.89 28.90
C GLY A 487 -13.02 3.95 28.33
N ASP A 488 -13.67 3.17 29.19
CA ASP A 488 -14.72 2.21 28.80
C ASP A 488 -15.92 2.88 28.09
N ASP A 489 -16.25 4.11 28.48
CA ASP A 489 -17.29 4.93 27.86
C ASP A 489 -16.93 5.35 26.43
N VAL A 490 -15.67 5.73 26.21
CA VAL A 490 -15.11 6.05 24.88
C VAL A 490 -15.14 4.80 24.00
N ILE A 491 -14.67 3.67 24.52
CA ILE A 491 -14.70 2.37 23.82
C ILE A 491 -16.14 2.01 23.43
N GLN A 492 -17.09 2.09 24.36
CA GLN A 492 -18.49 1.77 24.07
C GLN A 492 -19.07 2.69 22.99
N LYS A 493 -18.73 3.99 23.01
CA LYS A 493 -19.18 4.93 21.99
C LYS A 493 -18.61 4.62 20.60
N ILE A 494 -17.35 4.21 20.51
CA ILE A 494 -16.72 3.77 19.27
C ILE A 494 -17.45 2.54 18.70
N ARG A 495 -17.82 1.59 19.57
CA ARG A 495 -18.61 0.40 19.18
C ARG A 495 -19.96 0.78 18.62
N GLU A 496 -20.70 1.69 19.28
CA GLU A 496 -21.98 2.21 18.80
C GLU A 496 -21.87 2.83 17.39
N TYR A 497 -20.90 3.72 17.19
CA TYR A 497 -20.67 4.33 15.87
C TYR A 497 -20.29 3.31 14.81
N THR A 498 -19.47 2.32 15.17
CA THR A 498 -19.10 1.23 14.27
C THR A 498 -20.30 0.43 13.81
N GLU A 499 -21.16 0.02 14.74
CA GLU A 499 -22.38 -0.73 14.40
C GLU A 499 -23.35 0.10 13.55
N MET A 500 -23.54 1.38 13.88
CA MET A 500 -24.40 2.28 13.12
C MET A 500 -23.93 2.41 11.67
N LEU A 501 -22.63 2.60 11.46
CA LEU A 501 -22.03 2.72 10.14
C LEU A 501 -22.11 1.41 9.36
N ALA A 502 -21.76 0.27 9.98
CA ALA A 502 -21.81 -1.04 9.36
C ALA A 502 -23.23 -1.37 8.85
N LYS A 503 -24.24 -1.19 9.72
CA LYS A 503 -25.66 -1.41 9.39
C LYS A 503 -26.13 -0.46 8.28
N LYS A 504 -25.71 0.81 8.34
CA LYS A 504 -26.17 1.82 7.38
C LYS A 504 -25.54 1.65 6.00
N LEU A 505 -24.27 1.26 5.94
CA LEU A 505 -23.54 0.93 4.72
C LEU A 505 -23.92 -0.47 4.20
N LYS A 506 -24.69 -1.26 4.95
CA LYS A 506 -25.08 -2.64 4.59
C LYS A 506 -23.85 -3.51 4.33
N VAL A 507 -22.88 -3.45 5.24
CA VAL A 507 -21.65 -4.22 5.14
C VAL A 507 -21.97 -5.71 5.16
N VAL A 508 -21.33 -6.46 4.25
CA VAL A 508 -21.35 -7.92 4.23
C VAL A 508 -19.90 -8.38 4.02
N GLY A 509 -19.28 -8.91 5.07
CA GLY A 509 -17.84 -9.15 5.16
C GLY A 509 -17.16 -8.16 6.11
N LEU A 510 -15.92 -7.77 5.80
CA LEU A 510 -15.09 -6.90 6.63
C LEU A 510 -15.37 -5.41 6.38
N MET A 511 -15.20 -4.61 7.42
CA MET A 511 -15.08 -3.15 7.34
C MET A 511 -14.07 -2.67 8.38
N ASN A 512 -13.28 -1.67 8.00
CA ASN A 512 -12.39 -0.92 8.88
C ASN A 512 -12.89 0.52 9.04
N LEU A 513 -12.71 1.08 10.24
CA LEU A 513 -13.05 2.46 10.58
C LEU A 513 -11.88 3.11 11.29
N GLN A 514 -11.63 4.38 11.00
CA GLN A 514 -10.63 5.18 11.70
C GLN A 514 -11.30 6.34 12.42
N PHE A 515 -10.97 6.49 13.70
CA PHE A 515 -11.44 7.56 14.56
C PHE A 515 -10.26 8.36 15.13
N ALA A 516 -10.56 9.59 15.54
CA ALA A 516 -9.69 10.41 16.38
C ALA A 516 -10.44 10.80 17.65
N TYR A 517 -9.80 10.62 18.80
CA TYR A 517 -10.34 11.02 20.10
C TYR A 517 -9.58 12.24 20.64
N LYS A 518 -10.31 13.32 20.89
CA LYS A 518 -9.76 14.58 21.43
C LYS A 518 -10.81 15.34 22.22
N ASN A 519 -10.43 15.84 23.41
CA ASN A 519 -11.27 16.67 24.28
C ASN A 519 -12.67 16.06 24.50
N ASP A 520 -12.73 14.78 24.88
CA ASP A 520 -13.97 14.03 25.12
C ASP A 520 -14.89 13.89 23.90
N CYS A 521 -14.36 14.10 22.69
CA CYS A 521 -15.10 13.95 21.44
C CYS A 521 -14.42 12.94 20.52
N ILE A 522 -15.22 12.05 19.95
CA ILE A 522 -14.80 11.04 18.97
C ILE A 522 -15.21 11.51 17.58
N PHE A 523 -14.23 11.68 16.70
CA PHE A 523 -14.40 12.10 15.32
C PHE A 523 -14.12 10.92 14.39
N ILE A 524 -15.01 10.63 13.46
CA ILE A 524 -14.71 9.69 12.37
C ILE A 524 -13.80 10.36 11.33
N LEU A 525 -12.73 9.68 10.94
CA LEU A 525 -11.80 10.11 9.90
C LEU A 525 -12.19 9.51 8.54
N GLU A 526 -12.33 8.19 8.50
CA GLU A 526 -12.69 7.41 7.30
C GLU A 526 -13.38 6.08 7.64
N ALA A 527 -14.06 5.51 6.64
CA ALA A 527 -14.63 4.16 6.69
C ALA A 527 -14.24 3.41 5.41
N ASN A 528 -13.74 2.18 5.58
CA ASN A 528 -13.26 1.32 4.52
C ASN A 528 -14.07 0.01 4.56
N PRO A 529 -15.18 -0.13 3.80
CA PRO A 529 -16.03 -1.32 3.79
C PRO A 529 -15.40 -2.48 3.00
N ARG A 530 -14.18 -2.83 3.38
CA ARG A 530 -13.30 -3.85 2.80
C ARG A 530 -12.31 -4.33 3.86
N ALA A 531 -11.45 -5.30 3.49
CA ALA A 531 -10.32 -5.65 4.34
C ALA A 531 -9.35 -4.46 4.49
N SER A 532 -8.82 -4.29 5.69
CA SER A 532 -7.72 -3.38 6.02
C SER A 532 -6.41 -4.17 6.16
N ARG A 533 -5.30 -3.45 6.19
CA ARG A 533 -3.98 -4.04 6.45
C ARG A 533 -3.85 -4.61 7.86
N THR A 534 -4.69 -4.18 8.80
CA THR A 534 -4.65 -4.64 10.20
C THR A 534 -5.32 -6.00 10.42
N VAL A 535 -6.08 -6.52 9.45
CA VAL A 535 -6.81 -7.80 9.59
C VAL A 535 -5.90 -8.98 9.98
N PRO A 536 -4.69 -9.18 9.40
CA PRO A 536 -3.77 -10.23 9.84
C PRO A 536 -3.31 -10.02 11.28
N PHE A 537 -2.89 -8.81 11.66
CA PHE A 537 -2.50 -8.46 13.03
C PHE A 537 -3.64 -8.73 14.02
N VAL A 538 -4.85 -8.25 13.73
CA VAL A 538 -6.05 -8.49 14.53
C VAL A 538 -6.34 -9.99 14.66
N SER A 539 -6.25 -10.74 13.56
CA SER A 539 -6.48 -12.20 13.57
C SER A 539 -5.46 -12.93 14.45
N LYS A 540 -4.20 -12.50 14.45
CA LYS A 540 -3.13 -13.08 15.27
C LYS A 540 -3.19 -12.62 16.73
N ALA A 541 -3.70 -11.43 17.02
CA ALA A 541 -3.93 -10.96 18.38
C ALA A 541 -5.11 -11.69 19.05
N THR A 542 -6.23 -11.86 18.33
CA THR A 542 -7.43 -12.48 18.91
C THR A 542 -7.44 -14.00 18.82
N GLY A 543 -6.69 -14.56 17.86
CA GLY A 543 -6.74 -15.98 17.51
C GLY A 543 -7.95 -16.36 16.66
N ILE A 544 -8.65 -15.38 16.08
CA ILE A 544 -9.82 -15.59 15.22
C ILE A 544 -9.45 -15.28 13.76
N PRO A 545 -9.63 -16.20 12.80
CA PRO A 545 -9.26 -15.98 11.41
C PRO A 545 -10.32 -15.12 10.68
N TRP A 546 -10.36 -13.82 10.95
CA TRP A 546 -11.43 -12.92 10.49
C TRP A 546 -11.63 -12.90 8.97
N ALA A 547 -10.56 -13.00 8.17
CA ALA A 547 -10.66 -13.11 6.72
C ALA A 547 -11.41 -14.38 6.25
N LYS A 548 -11.20 -15.54 6.92
CA LYS A 548 -11.95 -16.77 6.63
C LYS A 548 -13.44 -16.60 6.91
N ILE A 549 -13.75 -16.04 8.08
CA ILE A 549 -15.13 -15.83 8.54
C ILE A 549 -15.84 -14.88 7.58
N ALA A 550 -15.18 -13.79 7.18
CA ALA A 550 -15.72 -12.84 6.22
C ALA A 550 -15.95 -13.44 4.85
N ALA A 551 -15.04 -14.29 4.34
CA ALA A 551 -15.26 -15.00 3.08
C ALA A 551 -16.51 -15.90 3.12
N LYS A 552 -16.71 -16.64 4.22
CA LYS A 552 -17.92 -17.45 4.42
C LYS A 552 -19.19 -16.62 4.50
N ILE A 553 -19.12 -15.44 5.11
CA ILE A 553 -20.24 -14.48 5.15
C ILE A 553 -20.54 -13.93 3.74
N MET A 554 -19.52 -13.54 2.99
CA MET A 554 -19.68 -13.06 1.60
C MET A 554 -20.27 -14.15 0.68
N ALA A 555 -20.04 -15.43 0.99
CA ALA A 555 -20.65 -16.58 0.33
C ALA A 555 -22.07 -16.93 0.83
N GLY A 556 -22.58 -16.25 1.87
CA GLY A 556 -23.97 -16.33 2.32
C GLY A 556 -24.21 -16.93 3.71
N LYS A 557 -23.17 -17.26 4.47
CA LYS A 557 -23.33 -17.67 5.88
C LYS A 557 -23.64 -16.46 6.76
N THR A 558 -24.39 -16.67 7.83
CA THR A 558 -24.60 -15.64 8.87
C THR A 558 -23.60 -15.80 10.01
N ILE A 559 -23.38 -14.72 10.77
CA ILE A 559 -22.56 -14.74 11.99
C ILE A 559 -23.06 -15.80 12.96
N LYS A 560 -24.38 -15.87 13.14
CA LYS A 560 -25.05 -16.89 13.97
C LYS A 560 -24.78 -18.34 13.51
N GLN A 561 -24.76 -18.59 12.20
CA GLN A 561 -24.46 -19.93 11.67
C GLN A 561 -23.00 -20.34 11.89
N LEU A 562 -22.09 -19.37 11.87
CA LEU A 562 -20.65 -19.59 12.08
C LEU A 562 -20.28 -19.73 13.55
N GLY A 563 -21.15 -19.35 14.49
CA GLY A 563 -20.91 -19.47 15.93
C GLY A 563 -19.73 -18.61 16.42
N VAL A 564 -19.37 -17.56 15.67
CA VAL A 564 -18.29 -16.64 16.04
C VAL A 564 -18.80 -15.59 17.03
N ALA A 565 -17.97 -15.24 18.01
CA ALA A 565 -18.20 -14.15 18.95
C ALA A 565 -16.97 -13.26 19.04
N GLU A 566 -17.15 -12.04 19.54
CA GLU A 566 -16.04 -11.14 19.82
C GLU A 566 -15.13 -11.72 20.92
N LYS A 567 -13.83 -11.42 20.83
CA LYS A 567 -12.84 -11.84 21.81
C LYS A 567 -11.85 -10.71 22.09
N ILE A 568 -11.85 -10.22 23.32
CA ILE A 568 -10.83 -9.30 23.81
C ILE A 568 -9.67 -10.14 24.37
N PRO A 569 -8.45 -10.05 23.81
CA PRO A 569 -7.33 -10.82 24.29
C PRO A 569 -6.92 -10.35 25.71
N LYS A 570 -6.51 -11.31 26.55
CA LYS A 570 -5.96 -11.03 27.89
C LYS A 570 -4.52 -10.50 27.86
N HIS A 571 -3.83 -10.74 26.75
CA HIS A 571 -2.48 -10.27 26.50
C HIS A 571 -2.52 -8.97 25.68
N ILE A 572 -1.41 -8.23 25.72
CA ILE A 572 -1.19 -7.02 24.93
C ILE A 572 -0.42 -7.42 23.67
N SER A 573 -0.93 -7.00 22.54
CA SER A 573 -0.32 -7.15 21.22
C SER A 573 -0.03 -5.77 20.66
N ILE A 574 1.23 -5.52 20.30
CA ILE A 574 1.67 -4.25 19.72
C ILE A 574 2.21 -4.52 18.32
N LYS A 575 1.63 -3.85 17.33
CA LYS A 575 2.16 -3.78 15.97
C LYS A 575 3.11 -2.59 15.89
N GLU A 576 4.27 -2.78 15.27
CA GLU A 576 5.23 -1.73 14.93
C GLU A 576 5.57 -1.78 13.44
N SER A 577 5.87 -0.63 12.84
CA SER A 577 6.18 -0.45 11.42
C SER A 577 7.68 -0.55 11.14
N VAL A 578 8.02 -1.11 9.97
CA VAL A 578 9.40 -1.20 9.48
C VAL A 578 9.60 -0.26 8.31
N PHE A 579 10.64 0.58 8.38
CA PHE A 579 10.86 1.68 7.43
C PHE A 579 12.07 1.47 6.51
N PRO A 580 12.00 1.88 5.23
CA PRO A 580 13.08 1.73 4.27
C PRO A 580 14.06 2.92 4.24
N PHE A 581 14.03 3.84 5.22
CA PHE A 581 14.78 5.11 5.16
C PHE A 581 16.29 4.94 4.93
N ILE A 582 16.88 3.83 5.40
CA ILE A 582 18.31 3.55 5.17
C ILE A 582 18.65 3.36 3.68
N LYS A 583 17.66 2.94 2.86
CA LYS A 583 17.79 2.77 1.40
C LYS A 583 17.82 4.11 0.65
N PHE A 584 17.43 5.21 1.29
CA PHE A 584 17.26 6.53 0.65
C PHE A 584 18.12 7.59 1.35
N LYS A 585 19.31 7.86 0.80
CA LYS A 585 20.34 8.69 1.47
C LYS A 585 19.90 10.11 1.85
N ASN A 586 19.16 10.76 0.97
CA ASN A 586 18.74 12.16 1.13
C ASN A 586 17.32 12.29 1.72
N GLN A 587 16.73 11.17 2.14
CA GLN A 587 15.38 11.14 2.68
C GLN A 587 15.41 11.29 4.19
N ASP A 588 14.52 12.16 4.69
CA ASP A 588 14.29 12.34 6.12
C ASP A 588 13.44 11.21 6.69
N VAL A 589 13.62 10.91 7.98
CA VAL A 589 12.93 9.85 8.74
C VAL A 589 11.65 10.35 9.43
N VAL A 590 11.26 11.60 9.17
CA VAL A 590 10.06 12.20 9.77
C VAL A 590 8.81 11.50 9.25
N LEU A 591 7.98 11.07 10.20
CA LEU A 591 6.64 10.52 9.97
C LEU A 591 5.65 11.65 9.69
N GLY A 592 4.57 11.32 8.98
CA GLY A 592 3.53 12.29 8.65
C GLY A 592 2.29 11.62 8.08
N PRO A 593 1.40 12.40 7.44
CA PRO A 593 0.11 11.89 6.99
C PRO A 593 0.23 10.96 5.78
N GLU A 594 1.41 10.85 5.16
CA GLU A 594 1.70 9.92 4.07
C GLU A 594 2.48 8.70 4.57
N MET A 595 1.95 7.50 4.29
CA MET A 595 2.57 6.23 4.66
C MET A 595 3.88 5.97 3.90
N ARG A 596 4.90 5.49 4.61
CA ARG A 596 6.23 5.16 4.07
C ARG A 596 6.79 3.81 4.54
N SER A 597 6.15 3.15 5.50
CA SER A 597 6.55 1.82 5.97
C SER A 597 6.40 0.76 4.87
N THR A 598 7.25 -0.27 4.93
CA THR A 598 7.27 -1.38 3.96
C THR A 598 6.83 -2.71 4.55
N GLY A 599 6.62 -2.76 5.86
CA GLY A 599 6.19 -3.96 6.58
C GLY A 599 5.93 -3.66 8.04
N GLU A 600 5.62 -4.70 8.79
CA GLU A 600 5.26 -4.61 10.20
C GLU A 600 5.72 -5.82 11.00
N VAL A 601 5.81 -5.66 12.31
CA VAL A 601 6.16 -6.70 13.29
C VAL A 601 5.21 -6.65 14.47
N MET A 602 5.12 -7.75 15.22
CA MET A 602 4.20 -7.89 16.34
C MET A 602 4.93 -8.30 17.62
N GLY A 603 4.83 -7.49 18.67
CA GLY A 603 5.28 -7.82 20.02
C GLY A 603 4.12 -8.22 20.92
N ILE A 604 4.22 -9.37 21.60
CA ILE A 604 3.17 -9.89 22.48
C ILE A 604 3.69 -10.10 23.91
N SER A 605 2.96 -9.60 24.90
CA SER A 605 3.22 -9.82 26.32
C SER A 605 1.99 -9.53 27.18
N ASN A 606 1.97 -10.01 28.42
CA ASN A 606 0.98 -9.57 29.41
C ASN A 606 1.34 -8.22 30.06
N ASP A 607 2.50 -7.66 29.70
CA ASP A 607 3.05 -6.40 30.20
C ASP A 607 3.30 -5.47 29.02
N PHE A 608 2.75 -4.25 29.07
CA PHE A 608 2.83 -3.29 27.96
C PHE A 608 4.28 -2.98 27.58
N GLY A 609 5.13 -2.70 28.56
CA GLY A 609 6.53 -2.37 28.33
C GLY A 609 7.29 -3.51 27.64
N GLN A 610 7.04 -4.76 28.04
CA GLN A 610 7.62 -5.93 27.37
C GLN A 610 7.06 -6.13 25.95
N ALA A 611 5.76 -5.91 25.73
CA ALA A 611 5.18 -6.01 24.38
C ALA A 611 5.80 -4.97 23.44
N PHE A 612 5.96 -3.73 23.91
CA PHE A 612 6.58 -2.64 23.14
C PHE A 612 8.07 -2.91 22.92
N ALA A 613 8.79 -3.39 23.94
CA ALA A 613 10.19 -3.76 23.78
C ALA A 613 10.39 -4.83 22.69
N LYS A 614 9.52 -5.85 22.68
CA LYS A 614 9.54 -6.90 21.65
C LYS A 614 9.24 -6.36 20.25
N SER A 615 8.28 -5.43 20.11
CA SER A 615 7.95 -4.87 18.80
C SER A 615 9.11 -4.04 18.25
N GLN A 616 9.76 -3.21 19.07
CA GLN A 616 10.95 -2.44 18.66
C GLN A 616 12.11 -3.37 18.26
N ILE A 617 12.43 -4.37 19.09
CA ILE A 617 13.53 -5.32 18.79
C ILE A 617 13.24 -6.08 17.50
N ALA A 618 11.99 -6.51 17.29
CA ALA A 618 11.58 -7.19 16.06
C ALA A 618 11.69 -6.28 14.83
N ALA A 619 11.48 -4.97 14.98
CA ALA A 619 11.66 -3.98 13.92
C ALA A 619 13.15 -3.72 13.58
N GLY A 620 14.08 -4.34 14.32
CA GLY A 620 15.53 -4.22 14.12
C GLY A 620 16.20 -3.17 15.01
N GLU A 621 15.44 -2.56 15.92
CA GLU A 621 15.94 -1.51 16.81
C GLU A 621 16.70 -2.08 18.00
N LYS A 622 17.61 -1.27 18.54
CA LYS A 622 18.35 -1.60 19.77
C LYS A 622 17.74 -0.88 20.95
N LEU A 623 17.53 -1.62 22.05
CA LEU A 623 17.01 -1.09 23.30
C LEU A 623 18.03 -1.19 24.45
N PRO A 624 19.13 -0.41 24.43
CA PRO A 624 20.06 -0.35 25.55
C PRO A 624 19.37 0.14 26.83
N THR A 625 19.69 -0.48 27.97
CA THR A 625 19.09 -0.14 29.28
C THR A 625 19.91 0.88 30.07
N ASN A 626 21.02 1.37 29.53
CA ASN A 626 21.86 2.41 30.12
C ASN A 626 22.48 3.28 29.01
N GLY A 627 23.11 4.39 29.40
CA GLY A 627 23.79 5.32 28.49
C GLY A 627 23.15 6.70 28.51
N THR A 628 23.16 7.36 27.36
CA THR A 628 22.73 8.76 27.23
C THR A 628 21.53 8.90 26.29
N VAL A 629 20.55 9.69 26.70
CA VAL A 629 19.41 10.09 25.86
C VAL A 629 19.61 11.53 25.39
N PHE A 630 19.57 11.73 24.08
CA PHE A 630 19.49 13.07 23.50
C PHE A 630 18.03 13.51 23.32
N ILE A 631 17.68 14.71 23.78
CA ILE A 631 16.32 15.26 23.71
C ILE A 631 16.34 16.65 23.06
N SER A 632 15.61 16.81 21.96
CA SER A 632 15.40 18.10 21.27
C SER A 632 13.97 18.18 20.73
N VAL A 633 13.12 18.96 21.39
CA VAL A 633 11.67 18.97 21.12
C VAL A 633 11.16 20.37 20.78
N LYS A 634 10.06 20.44 20.01
CA LYS A 634 9.33 21.68 19.73
C LYS A 634 8.82 22.34 21.02
N ASN A 635 8.57 23.65 20.97
CA ASN A 635 8.19 24.42 22.16
C ASN A 635 6.94 23.88 22.88
N LYS A 636 5.92 23.43 22.14
CA LYS A 636 4.68 22.90 22.73
C LYS A 636 4.92 21.62 23.55
N ASP A 637 5.90 20.81 23.16
CA ASP A 637 6.21 19.53 23.78
C ASP A 637 7.07 19.65 25.05
N LYS A 638 7.67 20.82 25.30
CA LYS A 638 8.61 21.03 26.41
C LYS A 638 8.01 20.73 27.78
N ARG A 639 6.70 20.93 27.95
CA ARG A 639 6.00 20.57 29.20
C ARG A 639 5.81 19.06 29.33
N ALA A 640 5.42 18.40 28.24
CA ALA A 640 5.11 16.97 28.24
C ALA A 640 6.38 16.09 28.28
N ILE A 641 7.51 16.57 27.73
CA ILE A 641 8.77 15.82 27.76
C ILE A 641 9.43 15.80 29.15
N ALA A 642 9.15 16.79 30.01
CA ALA A 642 9.79 16.90 31.32
C ALA A 642 9.57 15.66 32.22
N PRO A 643 8.34 15.15 32.44
CA PRO A 643 8.15 13.92 33.20
C PRO A 643 8.83 12.70 32.57
N ILE A 644 8.84 12.60 31.23
CA ILE A 644 9.48 11.50 30.50
C ILE A 644 11.01 11.54 30.71
N ALA A 645 11.62 12.71 30.56
CA ALA A 645 13.03 12.94 30.81
C ALA A 645 13.40 12.61 32.27
N LYS A 646 12.56 13.02 33.24
CA LYS A 646 12.74 12.64 34.65
C LYS A 646 12.76 11.12 34.83
N ASN A 647 11.87 10.39 34.16
CA ASN A 647 11.85 8.93 34.25
C ASN A 647 13.11 8.29 33.65
N PHE A 648 13.62 8.79 32.52
CA PHE A 648 14.93 8.36 32.01
C PHE A 648 16.06 8.58 33.02
N HIS A 649 16.10 9.74 33.67
CA HIS A 649 17.09 10.03 34.70
C HIS A 649 16.97 9.08 35.90
N LEU A 650 15.74 8.81 36.37
CA LEU A 650 15.49 7.85 37.46
C LEU A 650 15.88 6.41 37.08
N LEU A 651 15.78 6.08 35.79
CA LEU A 651 16.29 4.83 35.24
C LEU A 651 17.82 4.86 35.04
N GLY A 652 18.53 5.93 35.39
CA GLY A 652 19.99 6.02 35.35
C GLY A 652 20.59 6.39 33.98
N PHE A 653 19.82 7.04 33.11
CA PHE A 653 20.35 7.63 31.89
C PHE A 653 20.87 9.05 32.13
N ASP A 654 21.97 9.38 31.45
CA ASP A 654 22.40 10.77 31.28
C ASP A 654 21.51 11.46 30.24
N ILE A 655 21.18 12.73 30.50
CA ILE A 655 20.32 13.51 29.60
C ILE A 655 21.13 14.61 28.93
N VAL A 656 21.07 14.64 27.61
CA VAL A 656 21.69 15.67 26.78
C VAL A 656 20.60 16.36 25.97
N ALA A 657 20.62 17.68 25.88
CA ALA A 657 19.60 18.43 25.15
C ALA A 657 20.13 19.69 24.47
N THR A 658 19.43 20.12 23.41
CA THR A 658 19.67 21.42 22.78
C THR A 658 19.25 22.56 23.72
N GLU A 659 19.82 23.75 23.57
CA GLU A 659 19.65 24.87 24.51
C GLU A 659 18.20 25.08 24.97
N GLY A 660 17.27 25.20 24.02
CA GLY A 660 15.87 25.48 24.31
C GLY A 660 15.19 24.38 25.13
N THR A 661 15.57 23.12 24.93
CA THR A 661 15.04 21.96 25.68
C THR A 661 15.77 21.79 27.00
N ALA A 662 17.11 21.95 27.03
CA ALA A 662 17.91 21.90 28.24
C ALA A 662 17.44 22.93 29.28
N ASN A 663 17.17 24.18 28.85
CA ASN A 663 16.65 25.23 29.74
C ASN A 663 15.28 24.87 30.33
N ALA A 664 14.41 24.20 29.58
CA ALA A 664 13.11 23.78 30.08
C ALA A 664 13.24 22.63 31.10
N LEU A 665 14.07 21.64 30.81
CA LEU A 665 14.34 20.51 31.70
C LEU A 665 15.04 20.93 33.00
N ALA A 666 16.03 21.82 32.92
CA ALA A 666 16.72 22.36 34.08
C ALA A 666 15.78 23.13 35.01
N ARG A 667 14.84 23.92 34.47
CA ARG A 667 13.80 24.60 35.26
C ARG A 667 12.86 23.63 35.97
N SER A 668 12.70 22.41 35.46
CA SER A 668 11.95 21.33 36.10
C SER A 668 12.80 20.51 37.08
N GLY A 669 14.05 20.91 37.36
CA GLY A 669 14.94 20.26 38.31
C GLY A 669 15.59 18.97 37.78
N ILE A 670 15.59 18.76 36.47
CA ILE A 670 16.14 17.56 35.84
C ILE A 670 17.60 17.83 35.45
N PRO A 671 18.58 17.03 35.93
CA PRO A 671 19.97 17.14 35.49
C PRO A 671 20.07 16.94 33.98
N VAL A 672 20.60 17.92 33.26
CA VAL A 672 20.73 17.89 31.80
C VAL A 672 22.00 18.60 31.37
N ARG A 673 22.73 17.98 30.45
CA ARG A 673 23.88 18.59 29.79
C ARG A 673 23.43 19.26 28.49
N ARG A 674 23.77 20.53 28.32
CA ARG A 674 23.56 21.24 27.06
C ARG A 674 24.53 20.71 25.98
N VAL A 675 24.05 20.53 24.76
CA VAL A 675 24.86 20.26 23.57
C VAL A 675 24.51 21.22 22.44
N ASN A 676 25.50 21.55 21.61
CA ASN A 676 25.32 22.42 20.45
C ASN A 676 24.63 21.67 19.30
N LYS A 677 23.82 22.39 18.53
CA LYS A 677 23.40 21.98 17.18
C LYS A 677 24.58 22.06 16.20
N VAL A 678 24.42 21.50 15.00
CA VAL A 678 25.48 21.54 13.96
C VAL A 678 25.81 22.99 13.59
N SER A 679 24.79 23.83 13.44
CA SER A 679 24.93 25.27 13.18
C SER A 679 25.56 26.08 14.32
N GLU A 680 25.62 25.56 15.55
CA GLU A 680 26.07 26.27 16.76
C GLU A 680 27.56 26.04 17.10
N GLY A 681 28.26 25.17 16.36
CA GLY A 681 29.71 24.94 16.51
C GLY A 681 30.08 23.51 16.91
N ARG A 682 31.29 23.29 17.45
CA ARG A 682 31.81 21.97 17.85
C ARG A 682 32.31 21.94 19.31
N PRO A 683 32.20 20.79 20.01
CA PRO A 683 31.51 19.56 19.57
C PRO A 683 29.99 19.76 19.53
N ASN A 684 29.33 19.21 18.52
CA ASN A 684 27.87 19.20 18.41
C ASN A 684 27.29 17.79 18.58
N ILE A 685 25.96 17.72 18.61
CA ILE A 685 25.24 16.45 18.77
C ILE A 685 25.57 15.42 17.69
N VAL A 686 25.80 15.82 16.43
CA VAL A 686 26.17 14.88 15.36
C VAL A 686 27.55 14.27 15.65
N ASP A 687 28.50 15.05 16.18
CA ASP A 687 29.81 14.54 16.61
C ASP A 687 29.67 13.54 17.78
N GLU A 688 28.75 13.78 18.71
CA GLU A 688 28.49 12.87 19.84
C GLU A 688 27.81 11.57 19.41
N ILE A 689 26.85 11.63 18.47
CA ILE A 689 26.24 10.45 17.83
C ILE A 689 27.32 9.64 17.09
N LYS A 690 28.19 10.31 16.31
CA LYS A 690 29.30 9.67 15.61
C LYS A 690 30.26 8.93 16.54
N SER A 691 30.47 9.49 17.72
CA SER A 691 31.33 8.98 18.78
C SER A 691 30.63 7.96 19.70
N SER A 692 29.43 7.50 19.35
CA SER A 692 28.65 6.52 20.12
C SER A 692 28.34 6.93 21.57
N LYS A 693 28.32 8.24 21.86
CA LYS A 693 27.99 8.77 23.19
C LYS A 693 26.48 8.82 23.47
N ILE A 694 25.66 8.67 22.43
CA ILE A 694 24.19 8.75 22.48
C ILE A 694 23.61 7.37 22.15
N GLN A 695 22.67 6.91 22.96
CA GLN A 695 21.98 5.61 22.82
C GLN A 695 20.54 5.75 22.35
N TYR A 696 19.91 6.91 22.58
CA TYR A 696 18.56 7.22 22.13
C TYR A 696 18.47 8.67 21.65
N VAL A 697 17.65 8.90 20.62
CA VAL A 697 17.35 10.24 20.10
C VAL A 697 15.84 10.48 20.21
N ILE A 698 15.44 11.47 21.01
CA ILE A 698 14.07 11.98 21.05
C ILE A 698 14.07 13.34 20.35
N ASN A 699 13.49 13.38 19.15
CA ASN A 699 13.47 14.60 18.35
C ASN A 699 12.10 14.84 17.71
N THR A 700 11.31 15.77 18.28
CA THR A 700 10.00 16.11 17.74
C THR A 700 10.12 17.27 16.73
N PRO A 701 9.83 17.04 15.43
CA PRO A 701 10.03 18.04 14.39
C PRO A 701 8.97 19.17 14.43
N LEU A 702 9.33 20.34 13.90
CA LEU A 702 8.48 21.52 13.77
C LEU A 702 8.11 21.72 12.29
N GLY A 703 6.94 21.23 11.87
CA GLY A 703 6.45 21.41 10.50
C GLY A 703 7.38 20.85 9.41
N ARG A 704 7.25 21.38 8.18
CA ARG A 704 8.06 20.99 7.00
C ARG A 704 9.53 21.39 7.15
N ASP A 705 9.79 22.48 7.86
CA ASP A 705 11.13 23.03 8.08
C ASP A 705 11.68 22.57 9.43
N ALA A 706 11.72 21.25 9.64
CA ALA A 706 12.70 20.72 10.57
C ALA A 706 14.06 21.26 10.07
N ARG A 707 14.67 22.12 10.87
CA ARG A 707 15.87 22.88 10.46
C ARG A 707 16.91 21.89 9.94
N GLU A 708 17.75 22.30 9.00
CA GLU A 708 18.84 21.47 8.44
C GLU A 708 19.58 20.67 9.53
N ASP A 709 19.79 21.28 10.71
CA ASP A 709 20.30 20.63 11.92
C ASP A 709 19.53 19.37 12.34
N ASP A 710 18.20 19.43 12.41
CA ASP A 710 17.36 18.33 12.87
C ASP A 710 17.37 17.16 11.87
N PHE A 711 17.43 17.46 10.56
CA PHE A 711 17.62 16.46 9.51
C PHE A 711 18.96 15.73 9.69
N LEU A 712 20.06 16.47 9.90
CA LEU A 712 21.39 15.89 10.09
C LEU A 712 21.46 14.99 11.33
N ILE A 713 20.82 15.39 12.44
CA ILE A 713 20.73 14.59 13.67
C ILE A 713 20.05 13.25 13.40
N ARG A 714 18.85 13.30 12.82
CA ARG A 714 18.06 12.09 12.55
C ARG A 714 18.77 11.19 11.54
N ARG A 715 19.39 11.77 10.53
CA ARG A 715 20.14 11.00 9.52
C ARG A 715 21.34 10.28 10.13
N GLU A 716 22.12 10.96 10.95
CA GLU A 716 23.28 10.31 11.60
C GLU A 716 22.84 9.22 12.58
N ALA A 717 21.77 9.44 13.34
CA ALA A 717 21.21 8.44 14.24
C ALA A 717 20.75 7.18 13.47
N LEU A 718 20.05 7.34 12.35
CA LEU A 718 19.67 6.23 11.47
C LEU A 718 20.89 5.47 10.96
N MET A 719 21.93 6.18 10.51
CA MET A 719 23.18 5.57 10.01
C MET A 719 23.94 4.79 11.09
N LYS A 720 23.76 5.14 12.37
CA LYS A 720 24.36 4.46 13.52
C LYS A 720 23.46 3.39 14.13
N ASN A 721 22.28 3.16 13.57
CA ASN A 721 21.25 2.27 14.13
C ASN A 721 20.94 2.60 15.60
N ILE A 722 20.71 3.89 15.87
CA ILE A 722 20.25 4.43 17.14
C ILE A 722 18.76 4.72 17.00
N LEU A 723 17.95 4.18 17.93
CA LEU A 723 16.50 4.37 17.93
C LEU A 723 16.14 5.87 18.03
N ILE A 724 15.37 6.32 17.05
CA ILE A 724 14.86 7.68 16.94
C ILE A 724 13.37 7.67 17.26
N VAL A 725 12.97 8.52 18.20
CA VAL A 725 11.58 8.73 18.55
C VAL A 725 11.18 10.15 18.18
N THR A 726 10.12 10.28 17.37
CA THR A 726 9.68 11.58 16.83
C THR A 726 8.40 12.12 17.46
N THR A 727 7.81 11.40 18.43
CA THR A 727 6.58 11.79 19.13
C THR A 727 6.75 11.67 20.65
N ILE A 728 5.92 12.42 21.40
CA ILE A 728 5.95 12.38 22.86
C ILE A 728 5.35 11.09 23.41
N SER A 729 4.31 10.57 22.78
CA SER A 729 3.66 9.31 23.16
C SER A 729 4.60 8.11 22.99
N ALA A 730 5.31 8.00 21.86
CA ALA A 730 6.31 6.95 21.66
C ALA A 730 7.49 7.09 22.64
N ALA A 731 7.86 8.32 23.04
CA ALA A 731 8.91 8.53 24.04
C ALA A 731 8.47 8.02 25.42
N SER A 732 7.19 8.18 25.76
CA SER A 732 6.59 7.60 26.96
C SER A 732 6.58 6.07 26.91
N ALA A 733 6.18 5.48 25.78
CA ALA A 733 6.17 4.03 25.57
C ALA A 733 7.59 3.43 25.68
N LEU A 734 8.60 4.11 25.14
CA LEU A 734 10.01 3.72 25.23
C LEU A 734 10.51 3.67 26.68
N VAL A 735 10.17 4.66 27.51
CA VAL A 735 10.49 4.64 28.94
C VAL A 735 9.88 3.42 29.62
N GLY A 736 8.60 3.14 29.37
CA GLY A 736 7.91 1.98 29.92
C GLY A 736 8.56 0.65 29.51
N ALA A 737 9.00 0.55 28.25
CA ALA A 737 9.75 -0.60 27.77
C ALA A 737 11.08 -0.79 28.48
N ILE A 738 11.88 0.27 28.63
CA ILE A 738 13.17 0.20 29.33
C ILE A 738 12.99 -0.15 30.80
N GLU A 739 11.99 0.43 31.46
CA GLU A 739 11.65 0.09 32.85
C GLU A 739 11.30 -1.40 32.98
N SER A 740 10.45 -1.92 32.10
CA SER A 740 10.09 -3.34 32.09
C SER A 740 11.27 -4.25 31.80
N LEU A 741 12.17 -3.88 30.89
CA LEU A 741 13.39 -4.64 30.59
C LEU A 741 14.36 -4.71 31.77
N LYS A 742 14.40 -3.67 32.62
CA LYS A 742 15.22 -3.68 33.85
C LYS A 742 14.61 -4.52 34.96
N LYS A 743 13.28 -4.56 35.05
CA LYS A 743 12.57 -5.21 36.16
C LYS A 743 12.27 -6.69 35.91
N LYS A 744 12.11 -7.08 34.64
CA LYS A 744 11.62 -8.41 34.25
C LYS A 744 12.47 -8.98 33.12
N GLU A 745 12.72 -10.28 33.18
CA GLU A 745 13.33 -11.01 32.07
C GLU A 745 12.34 -11.14 30.91
N MET A 746 12.83 -11.00 29.67
CA MET A 746 12.03 -11.17 28.48
C MET A 746 11.76 -12.66 28.24
N THR A 747 10.49 -13.04 28.14
CA THR A 747 10.07 -14.42 27.88
C THR A 747 9.49 -14.59 26.48
N VAL A 748 9.54 -15.82 25.95
CA VAL A 748 8.93 -16.18 24.66
C VAL A 748 7.76 -17.14 24.86
N LYS A 749 6.75 -17.03 24.01
CA LYS A 749 5.58 -17.92 23.96
C LYS A 749 5.12 -18.04 22.51
N SER A 750 4.68 -19.23 22.14
CA SER A 750 4.01 -19.46 20.86
C SER A 750 2.60 -18.86 20.85
N LEU A 751 2.05 -18.59 19.66
CA LEU A 751 0.67 -18.11 19.53
C LEU A 751 -0.34 -19.12 20.08
N GLN A 752 -0.07 -20.42 19.92
CA GLN A 752 -0.91 -21.51 20.42
C GLN A 752 -1.04 -21.44 21.94
N GLU A 753 0.04 -21.14 22.66
CA GLU A 753 0.00 -20.94 24.12
C GLU A 753 -0.84 -19.72 24.50
N TYR A 754 -0.74 -18.62 23.77
CA TYR A 754 -1.57 -17.42 24.01
C TYR A 754 -3.07 -17.65 23.75
N PHE A 755 -3.42 -18.55 22.82
CA PHE A 755 -4.82 -18.84 22.50
C PHE A 755 -5.45 -19.90 23.40
N SER A 756 -4.63 -20.74 24.03
CA SER A 756 -5.07 -21.78 24.96
C SER A 756 -5.40 -21.23 26.36
N SER A 757 -4.91 -20.03 26.69
CA SER A 757 -5.14 -19.31 27.95
C SER A 757 -6.25 -18.26 27.86
#